data_AF-A0A966YA86-F1
#
_entry.id   AF-A0A966YA86-F1
#
_cell.length_a   1.000
_cell.length_b   1.000
_cell.length_c   1.000
_cell.angle_alpha   90.00
_cell.angle_beta   90.00
_cell.angle_gamma   90.00
#
_symmetry.space_group_name_H-M   'P 1'
#
loop_
_entity.id
_entity.type
_entity.pdbx_description
1 polymer ?
#
loop_
_entity_poly.entity_id
_entity_poly.type
_entity_poly.pdbx_seq_one_letter_code
_entity_poly.pdbx_strand_id
1 'polypeptide(L)'
;MPLLVDATGLWPRPAAELTVKPALTLLAALVLTSTTALQVREETGQMFYVAPQWDGFGDDPAKAVDTVATFTERFKGNPHVFLHDGRPVHFTYYSGTWERNADAVRAFNEGLKARQVDTLLAPTITEATILDLPVLGRKVWSKPFEPGPLRWLKMGWEAATTFEMDARPPVAKAIDQRLRKDAPGFYFVPSLGAGYDSSSRPSQAIRVPYNGLRTVLDSFDTWTKLGYRQIGFVTWNDCNETQLVPSSRNVWGYNTIIKYIREHTATRKSPFATPQAIVAYPVECIFGDRLNFQILGLPATGDGLALHVKVVLTPVGGGEPILLESETSACPADGRIFTEMNWESGSALGKFDAVQPRVTVSVRSADTEAWRLLHDDLLLPPVRLSANLVRFPNGYAINLSKVSPDGSLGLAVSSDPIARVTVDAKAGAAIRRLHLQDGTRSLGVFRDAERPSPELLRNLFIRLQSSAAIPLELTVSGGRVIDLYTTAHCPHIGVMEAGPAPVRFSSFAPHSASYGGKGNRLIRIDAPRDAVIRLIPAGNADSAIETALDGLRSGRLTRTIQHEGRPVVLSLILCHDGTDPNIDFPLPATGVFTRDVPLFPEPEGLRVVSAAALLESGQVVYSPAVVVESAVGKNSASLDWIETHGSFDDFVSSGSMWSVNAFTADQVKKTQLPRNRLPYFHLGFEEGAGVRLNDYGIEHQSGRAWIGDGPRVHRAGYAADGFEWLRDGGHRGGAVRLSAKTSIQFRSKSAPLGPRTLSVWVKMGKPAEAASGWKSLRADPFLLELRQDSGIRFAFELAGNKAELLGQAPLHEGWNQFVFVYDLAAISLWHDGKLICTRDDVPPAYQRTHVANDIAFRQPDAQGLRFTGEIDEVEVIGAALGEADINKLFEGIPWIKKTALP
;
A
#
# COMPACT_ATOMS: atom_id res chain seq x y z
N MET A 1 -12.16 47.16 -21.34
CA MET A 1 -10.84 47.67 -21.77
C MET A 1 -9.82 46.57 -21.57
N PRO A 2 -9.09 46.13 -22.60
CA PRO A 2 -8.18 45.00 -22.50
C PRO A 2 -6.81 45.49 -22.01
N LEU A 3 -6.31 44.91 -20.93
CA LEU A 3 -4.90 45.03 -20.54
C LEU A 3 -4.17 43.80 -21.09
N LEU A 4 -3.52 44.02 -22.23
CA LEU A 4 -2.33 43.29 -22.66
C LEU A 4 -1.27 43.41 -21.57
N VAL A 5 -0.74 42.29 -21.08
CA VAL A 5 0.56 42.25 -20.39
C VAL A 5 1.42 41.18 -21.04
N ASP A 6 2.62 41.64 -21.37
CA ASP A 6 3.69 41.10 -22.20
C ASP A 6 4.21 39.71 -21.75
N ALA A 7 4.56 38.89 -22.75
CA ALA A 7 5.01 37.50 -22.65
C ALA A 7 6.53 37.35 -22.44
N THR A 8 7.24 38.36 -21.93
CA THR A 8 8.73 38.32 -21.83
C THR A 8 9.28 38.82 -20.49
N GLY A 9 8.86 38.23 -19.37
CA GLY A 9 9.43 38.52 -18.05
C GLY A 9 10.69 37.68 -17.72
N LEU A 10 11.84 38.03 -18.32
CA LEU A 10 13.16 37.52 -17.94
C LEU A 10 13.44 37.80 -16.45
N TRP A 11 13.77 36.75 -15.69
CA TRP A 11 14.16 36.84 -14.28
C TRP A 11 15.58 37.41 -14.13
N PRO A 12 15.83 38.40 -13.26
CA PRO A 12 17.19 38.69 -12.80
C PRO A 12 17.68 37.57 -11.89
N ARG A 13 18.90 37.07 -12.10
CA ARG A 13 19.57 36.15 -11.18
C ARG A 13 19.75 36.81 -9.81
N PRO A 14 19.33 36.19 -8.68
CA PRO A 14 19.81 36.63 -7.37
C PRO A 14 21.20 36.04 -7.15
N ALA A 15 22.20 36.91 -7.12
CA ALA A 15 23.47 36.64 -6.46
C ALA A 15 23.27 36.85 -4.94
N ALA A 16 23.23 35.76 -4.18
CA ALA A 16 23.65 35.65 -2.78
C ALA A 16 23.18 34.30 -2.22
N GLU A 17 24.11 33.54 -1.63
CA GLU A 17 23.83 32.34 -0.87
C GLU A 17 22.90 32.66 0.32
N LEU A 18 21.67 32.19 0.26
CA LEU A 18 20.73 32.17 1.39
C LEU A 18 20.20 30.74 1.54
N THR A 19 20.47 30.16 2.70
CA THR A 19 19.96 28.87 3.19
C THR A 19 18.44 28.95 3.43
N VAL A 20 17.64 28.99 2.35
CA VAL A 20 16.15 29.05 2.36
C VAL A 20 15.53 27.96 1.45
N LYS A 21 16.28 26.89 1.16
CA LYS A 21 15.91 25.87 0.16
C LYS A 21 14.55 25.15 0.39
N PRO A 22 14.08 24.82 1.62
CA PRO A 22 12.82 24.08 1.78
C PRO A 22 11.57 24.90 1.41
N ALA A 23 11.56 26.20 1.74
CA ALA A 23 10.41 27.07 1.49
C ALA A 23 10.21 27.34 -0.02
N LEU A 24 11.30 27.42 -0.78
CA LEU A 24 11.28 27.63 -2.23
C LEU A 24 10.69 26.44 -3.01
N THR A 25 11.01 25.20 -2.63
CA THR A 25 10.47 23.99 -3.27
C THR A 25 8.96 23.85 -3.04
N LEU A 26 8.48 24.16 -1.82
CA LEU A 26 7.06 24.13 -1.49
C LEU A 26 6.28 25.23 -2.23
N LEU A 27 6.84 26.43 -2.32
CA LEU A 27 6.30 27.55 -3.09
C LEU A 27 6.15 27.21 -4.57
N ALA A 28 7.10 26.48 -5.17
CA ALA A 28 7.02 26.05 -6.56
C ALA A 28 5.87 25.06 -6.80
N ALA A 29 5.67 24.09 -5.90
CA ALA A 29 4.56 23.14 -5.97
C ALA A 29 3.18 23.83 -5.84
N LEU A 30 3.09 24.84 -4.96
CA LEU A 30 1.86 25.64 -4.80
C LEU A 30 1.58 26.56 -6.00
N VAL A 31 2.62 27.12 -6.62
CA VAL A 31 2.48 27.86 -7.89
C VAL A 31 2.00 26.94 -9.01
N LEU A 32 2.60 25.75 -9.16
CA LEU A 32 2.15 24.72 -10.12
C LEU A 32 0.68 24.35 -9.90
N THR A 33 0.28 24.12 -8.65
CA THR A 33 -1.12 23.80 -8.29
C THR A 33 -2.08 24.95 -8.62
N SER A 34 -1.65 26.20 -8.42
CA SER A 34 -2.42 27.40 -8.77
C SER A 34 -2.58 27.56 -10.28
N THR A 35 -1.54 27.22 -11.06
CA THR A 35 -1.61 27.17 -12.52
C THR A 35 -2.55 26.07 -13.01
N THR A 36 -2.52 24.89 -12.39
CA THR A 36 -3.49 23.81 -12.67
C THR A 36 -4.92 24.23 -12.32
N ALA A 37 -5.12 24.96 -11.22
CA ALA A 37 -6.43 25.49 -10.84
C ALA A 37 -7.00 26.45 -11.90
N LEU A 38 -6.13 27.29 -12.48
CA LEU A 38 -6.48 28.16 -13.61
C LEU A 38 -6.84 27.35 -14.85
N GLN A 39 -6.03 26.34 -15.20
CA GLN A 39 -6.31 25.44 -16.34
C GLN A 39 -7.65 24.71 -16.17
N VAL A 40 -7.93 24.16 -14.98
CA VAL A 40 -9.22 23.49 -14.69
C VAL A 40 -10.38 24.47 -14.88
N ARG A 41 -10.23 25.71 -14.42
CA ARG A 41 -11.26 26.75 -14.60
C ARG A 41 -11.45 27.10 -16.07
N GLU A 42 -10.37 27.28 -16.82
CA GLU A 42 -10.42 27.56 -18.26
C GLU A 42 -11.09 26.43 -19.04
N GLU A 43 -10.76 25.17 -18.71
CA GLU A 43 -11.27 23.99 -19.40
C GLU A 43 -12.71 23.63 -19.03
N THR A 44 -13.10 23.82 -17.76
CA THR A 44 -14.37 23.30 -17.23
C THR A 44 -15.37 24.38 -16.84
N GLY A 45 -14.94 25.64 -16.78
CA GLY A 45 -15.71 26.74 -16.18
C GLY A 45 -15.88 26.64 -14.66
N GLN A 46 -15.31 25.62 -14.00
CA GLN A 46 -15.48 25.39 -12.56
C GLN A 46 -14.33 25.99 -11.76
N MET A 47 -14.65 26.66 -10.65
CA MET A 47 -13.65 27.11 -9.69
C MET A 47 -13.04 25.92 -8.94
N PHE A 48 -11.71 25.88 -8.91
CA PHE A 48 -10.92 25.00 -8.05
C PHE A 48 -10.24 25.83 -6.97
N TYR A 49 -10.38 25.41 -5.71
CA TYR A 49 -9.78 26.12 -4.58
C TYR A 49 -8.64 25.32 -3.95
N VAL A 50 -7.70 26.04 -3.34
CA VAL A 50 -6.51 25.53 -2.67
C VAL A 50 -6.54 25.98 -1.21
N ALA A 51 -6.41 25.01 -0.31
CA ALA A 51 -6.18 25.20 1.13
C ALA A 51 -4.94 24.38 1.51
N PRO A 52 -3.86 24.99 2.03
CA PRO A 52 -2.66 24.24 2.36
C PRO A 52 -2.91 23.35 3.58
N GLN A 53 -2.39 22.12 3.55
CA GLN A 53 -2.24 21.27 4.74
C GLN A 53 -0.76 21.21 5.11
N TRP A 54 -0.43 21.69 6.31
CA TRP A 54 0.95 21.73 6.81
C TRP A 54 1.25 20.43 7.55
N ASP A 55 2.15 19.61 6.97
CA ASP A 55 2.65 18.38 7.59
C ASP A 55 3.91 18.69 8.41
N GLY A 56 3.72 18.99 9.69
CA GLY A 56 4.80 19.31 10.62
C GLY A 56 5.38 20.73 10.51
N PHE A 57 4.93 21.68 11.34
CA PHE A 57 5.61 22.97 11.51
C PHE A 57 6.93 22.90 12.32
N GLY A 58 7.22 21.74 12.95
CA GLY A 58 8.25 21.62 13.98
C GLY A 58 7.80 22.19 15.33
N ASP A 59 8.67 22.14 16.34
CA ASP A 59 8.31 22.51 17.72
C ASP A 59 8.35 24.03 18.01
N ASP A 60 8.70 24.86 17.02
CA ASP A 60 8.85 26.32 17.17
C ASP A 60 7.63 27.07 16.60
N PRO A 61 6.73 27.60 17.46
CA PRO A 61 5.52 28.29 17.00
C PRO A 61 5.82 29.59 16.24
N ALA A 62 6.97 30.25 16.47
CA ALA A 62 7.31 31.48 15.75
C ALA A 62 7.58 31.20 14.26
N LYS A 63 8.27 30.08 13.96
CA LYS A 63 8.48 29.63 12.58
C LYS A 63 7.18 29.23 11.88
N ALA A 64 6.23 28.67 12.63
CA ALA A 64 4.90 28.39 12.11
C ALA A 64 4.19 29.69 11.70
N VAL A 65 4.24 30.72 12.55
CA VAL A 65 3.70 32.06 12.25
C VAL A 65 4.36 32.65 11.00
N ASP A 66 5.70 32.60 10.90
CA ASP A 66 6.46 33.05 9.73
C ASP A 66 5.97 32.39 8.44
N THR A 67 5.79 31.07 8.49
CA THR A 67 5.41 30.25 7.33
C THR A 67 4.00 30.60 6.86
N VAL A 68 3.04 30.65 7.78
CA VAL A 68 1.64 31.01 7.47
C VAL A 68 1.56 32.44 6.95
N ALA A 69 2.22 33.39 7.61
CA ALA A 69 2.23 34.78 7.18
C ALA A 69 2.80 34.96 5.75
N THR A 70 3.90 34.27 5.45
CA THR A 70 4.52 34.31 4.12
C THR A 70 3.59 33.78 3.04
N PHE A 71 2.87 32.68 3.32
CA PHE A 71 1.88 32.15 2.39
C PHE A 71 0.73 33.13 2.17
N THR A 72 0.12 33.62 3.25
CA THR A 72 -1.04 34.52 3.17
C THR A 72 -0.72 35.79 2.39
N GLU A 73 0.44 36.41 2.63
CA GLU A 73 0.84 37.61 1.90
C GLU A 73 1.11 37.33 0.42
N ARG A 74 1.82 36.25 0.10
CA ARG A 74 2.15 35.89 -1.29
C ARG A 74 0.92 35.61 -2.15
N PHE A 75 -0.11 34.99 -1.57
CA PHE A 75 -1.32 34.57 -2.30
C PHE A 75 -2.53 35.48 -2.00
N LYS A 76 -2.28 36.65 -1.43
CA LYS A 76 -3.31 37.65 -1.15
C LYS A 76 -4.06 38.03 -2.44
N GLY A 77 -5.38 37.97 -2.39
CA GLY A 77 -6.25 38.30 -3.53
C GLY A 77 -6.31 37.23 -4.63
N ASN A 78 -5.63 36.10 -4.49
CA ASN A 78 -5.78 34.99 -5.43
C ASN A 78 -7.16 34.33 -5.26
N PRO A 79 -8.02 34.32 -6.31
CA PRO A 79 -9.38 33.79 -6.22
C PRO A 79 -9.45 32.27 -6.03
N HIS A 80 -8.31 31.57 -6.15
CA HIS A 80 -8.20 30.14 -5.92
C HIS A 80 -7.82 29.80 -4.47
N VAL A 81 -7.55 30.76 -3.59
CA VAL A 81 -7.38 30.47 -2.16
C VAL A 81 -8.75 30.20 -1.55
N PHE A 82 -8.90 29.07 -0.87
CA PHE A 82 -10.15 28.74 -0.20
C PHE A 82 -10.37 29.63 1.03
N LEU A 83 -11.55 30.27 1.09
CA LEU A 83 -11.95 31.13 2.20
C LEU A 83 -13.18 30.54 2.90
N HIS A 84 -13.19 30.60 4.23
CA HIS A 84 -14.38 30.41 5.06
C HIS A 84 -14.66 31.71 5.82
N ASP A 85 -15.85 32.28 5.62
CA ASP A 85 -16.25 33.58 6.18
C ASP A 85 -15.21 34.69 5.94
N GLY A 86 -14.62 34.70 4.74
CA GLY A 86 -13.61 35.69 4.31
C GLY A 86 -12.18 35.41 4.77
N ARG A 87 -11.95 34.37 5.60
CA ARG A 87 -10.63 33.99 6.13
C ARG A 87 -10.05 32.80 5.37
N PRO A 88 -8.78 32.85 4.92
CA PRO A 88 -8.08 31.66 4.41
C PRO A 88 -8.10 30.52 5.42
N VAL A 89 -8.39 29.31 4.96
CA VAL A 89 -8.34 28.10 5.79
C VAL A 89 -7.06 27.33 5.51
N HIS A 90 -6.31 27.05 6.57
CA HIS A 90 -5.10 26.23 6.54
C HIS A 90 -5.34 25.00 7.41
N PHE A 91 -5.04 23.82 6.90
CA PHE A 91 -5.09 22.57 7.68
C PHE A 91 -3.72 22.26 8.26
N THR A 92 -3.67 21.48 9.34
CA THR A 92 -2.39 21.02 9.89
C THR A 92 -2.45 19.55 10.33
N TYR A 93 -1.38 18.81 10.06
CA TYR A 93 -1.18 17.41 10.40
C TYR A 93 0.11 17.26 11.20
N TYR A 94 0.01 16.79 12.46
CA TYR A 94 1.14 16.57 13.38
C TYR A 94 2.17 17.72 13.47
N SER A 95 1.75 18.92 13.83
CA SER A 95 2.58 20.14 13.82
C SER A 95 3.46 20.39 15.06
N GLY A 96 3.90 19.32 15.72
CA GLY A 96 4.82 19.40 16.87
C GLY A 96 4.10 19.47 18.21
N THR A 97 4.87 19.59 19.29
CA THR A 97 4.34 19.52 20.67
C THR A 97 3.53 20.75 21.06
N TRP A 98 3.79 21.91 20.46
CA TRP A 98 3.12 23.17 20.80
C TRP A 98 1.65 23.20 20.41
N GLU A 99 1.23 22.48 19.36
CA GLU A 99 -0.19 22.38 18.95
C GLU A 99 -1.08 21.74 20.04
N ARG A 100 -0.44 21.04 21.00
CA ARG A 100 -1.06 20.34 22.14
C ARG A 100 -1.03 21.17 23.42
N ASN A 101 -0.53 22.40 23.38
CA ASN A 101 -0.40 23.31 24.51
C ASN A 101 -1.20 24.61 24.28
N ALA A 102 -2.14 24.91 25.18
CA ALA A 102 -3.04 26.06 25.05
C ALA A 102 -2.31 27.42 25.02
N ASP A 103 -1.26 27.59 25.83
CA ASP A 103 -0.50 28.85 25.87
C ASP A 103 0.32 29.04 24.60
N ALA A 104 0.88 27.96 24.06
CA ALA A 104 1.64 28.02 22.81
C ALA A 104 0.73 28.26 21.59
N VAL A 105 -0.46 27.65 21.55
CA VAL A 105 -1.48 27.96 20.53
C VAL A 105 -1.93 29.41 20.63
N ARG A 106 -2.11 29.95 21.85
CA ARG A 106 -2.41 31.37 22.04
C ARG A 106 -1.29 32.27 21.51
N ALA A 107 -0.03 31.98 21.85
CA ALA A 107 1.12 32.72 21.37
C ALA A 107 1.25 32.69 19.83
N PHE A 108 0.96 31.54 19.20
CA PHE A 108 0.88 31.42 17.75
C PHE A 108 -0.21 32.35 17.16
N ASN A 109 -1.42 32.31 17.71
CA ASN A 109 -2.53 33.16 17.26
C ASN A 109 -2.24 34.66 17.46
N GLU A 110 -1.61 35.04 18.58
CA GLU A 110 -1.16 36.40 18.84
C GLU A 110 -0.07 36.84 17.86
N GLY A 111 0.85 35.93 17.50
CA GLY A 111 1.87 36.17 16.49
C GLY A 111 1.30 36.43 15.09
N LEU A 112 0.27 35.68 14.67
CA LEU A 112 -0.45 35.95 13.42
C LEU A 112 -1.14 37.32 13.45
N LYS A 113 -1.84 37.64 14.55
CA LYS A 113 -2.48 38.95 14.74
C LYS A 113 -1.49 40.10 14.70
N ALA A 114 -0.33 39.96 15.34
CA ALA A 114 0.74 40.97 15.31
C ALA A 114 1.25 41.24 13.89
N ARG A 115 1.14 40.26 12.99
CA ARG A 115 1.49 40.39 11.57
C ARG A 115 0.31 40.75 10.67
N GLN A 116 -0.86 41.04 11.24
CA GLN A 116 -2.10 41.33 10.51
C GLN A 116 -2.51 40.19 9.56
N VAL A 117 -2.20 38.96 9.94
CA VAL A 117 -2.58 37.75 9.20
C VAL A 117 -3.81 37.16 9.85
N ASP A 118 -4.92 37.19 9.12
CA ASP A 118 -6.18 36.60 9.56
C ASP A 118 -6.43 35.29 8.81
N THR A 119 -6.08 34.17 9.44
CA THR A 119 -6.18 32.81 8.88
C THR A 119 -6.87 31.89 9.89
N LEU A 120 -7.73 30.99 9.41
CA LEU A 120 -8.28 29.89 10.19
C LEU A 120 -7.35 28.69 10.12
N LEU A 121 -6.72 28.32 11.23
CA LEU A 121 -5.91 27.11 11.32
C LEU A 121 -6.75 25.95 11.88
N ALA A 122 -6.87 24.87 11.10
CA ALA A 122 -7.68 23.69 11.38
C ALA A 122 -6.78 22.46 11.62
N PRO A 123 -6.42 22.14 12.89
CA PRO A 123 -5.69 20.92 13.18
C PRO A 123 -6.48 19.66 12.89
N THR A 124 -5.74 18.63 12.46
CA THR A 124 -6.23 17.27 12.36
C THR A 124 -6.27 16.64 13.75
N ILE A 125 -7.46 16.26 14.20
CA ILE A 125 -7.69 15.69 15.53
C ILE A 125 -8.44 14.36 15.44
N THR A 126 -8.27 13.52 16.46
CA THR A 126 -8.95 12.22 16.55
C THR A 126 -10.28 12.33 17.30
N GLU A 127 -11.19 11.35 17.13
CA GLU A 127 -12.44 11.30 17.91
C GLU A 127 -12.18 11.29 19.41
N ALA A 128 -11.13 10.57 19.83
CA ALA A 128 -10.67 10.51 21.22
C ALA A 128 -10.29 11.90 21.77
N THR A 129 -9.74 12.76 20.93
CA THR A 129 -9.36 14.13 21.30
C THR A 129 -10.57 15.04 21.37
N ILE A 130 -11.47 14.99 20.38
CA ILE A 130 -12.69 15.83 20.36
C ILE A 130 -13.58 15.55 21.57
N LEU A 131 -13.72 14.28 21.92
CA LEU A 131 -14.59 13.85 23.01
C LEU A 131 -13.89 13.76 24.36
N ASP A 132 -12.58 14.06 24.44
CA ASP A 132 -11.74 13.85 25.64
C ASP A 132 -11.83 12.43 26.22
N LEU A 133 -11.82 11.42 25.34
CA LEU A 133 -11.96 10.01 25.70
C LEU A 133 -10.81 9.19 25.12
N PRO A 134 -9.66 9.16 25.82
CA PRO A 134 -8.46 8.45 25.34
C PRO A 134 -8.67 6.94 25.18
N VAL A 135 -9.72 6.38 25.80
CA VAL A 135 -10.10 4.97 25.66
C VAL A 135 -10.67 4.61 24.29
N LEU A 136 -11.17 5.60 23.52
CA LEU A 136 -11.78 5.35 22.20
C LEU A 136 -10.79 4.78 21.17
N GLY A 137 -9.49 5.00 21.35
CA GLY A 137 -8.45 4.45 20.47
C GLY A 137 -8.04 2.99 20.75
N ARG A 138 -8.70 2.28 21.69
CA ARG A 138 -8.25 0.96 22.16
C ARG A 138 -9.32 -0.12 22.32
N LYS A 139 -10.62 0.18 22.21
CA LYS A 139 -11.71 -0.80 22.47
C LYS A 139 -12.86 -0.68 21.46
N VAL A 140 -13.44 -1.83 21.12
CA VAL A 140 -14.75 -1.90 20.46
C VAL A 140 -15.80 -1.29 21.40
N TRP A 141 -16.61 -0.38 20.85
CA TRP A 141 -17.43 0.53 21.64
C TRP A 141 -18.76 -0.12 22.07
N SER A 142 -19.05 -0.14 23.38
CA SER A 142 -20.38 -0.47 23.92
C SER A 142 -21.06 0.80 24.51
N LYS A 143 -22.36 0.94 24.28
CA LYS A 143 -23.21 2.09 24.68
C LYS A 143 -23.33 2.25 26.22
N PRO A 144 -23.83 3.40 26.73
CA PRO A 144 -23.52 4.80 26.41
C PRO A 144 -22.45 5.37 27.38
N PHE A 145 -21.81 6.50 27.03
CA PHE A 145 -20.81 7.20 27.86
C PHE A 145 -21.06 8.71 27.87
N GLU A 146 -20.46 9.41 28.85
CA GLU A 146 -20.44 10.88 28.91
C GLU A 146 -19.13 11.45 28.35
N PRO A 147 -19.16 12.40 27.39
CA PRO A 147 -17.97 13.08 26.90
C PRO A 147 -17.18 13.78 28.02
N GLY A 148 -15.86 13.90 27.85
CA GLY A 148 -15.00 14.58 28.82
C GLY A 148 -15.11 16.12 28.81
N PRO A 149 -14.21 16.81 29.52
CA PRO A 149 -14.36 18.23 29.89
C PRO A 149 -14.07 19.28 28.79
N LEU A 150 -13.91 18.86 27.53
CA LEU A 150 -13.52 19.67 26.37
C LEU A 150 -12.22 20.45 26.54
N ARG A 151 -11.16 19.80 27.00
CA ARG A 151 -9.83 20.43 27.14
C ARG A 151 -9.36 21.01 25.83
N TRP A 152 -9.64 20.33 24.72
CA TRP A 152 -9.20 20.75 23.41
C TRP A 152 -9.87 22.04 22.88
N LEU A 153 -11.20 22.20 23.01
CA LEU A 153 -11.87 23.45 22.61
C LEU A 153 -11.39 24.66 23.43
N LYS A 154 -10.90 24.41 24.66
CA LYS A 154 -10.31 25.45 25.53
C LYS A 154 -8.89 25.85 25.13
N MET A 155 -8.31 25.24 24.10
CA MET A 155 -6.95 25.56 23.64
C MET A 155 -6.87 26.80 22.73
N GLY A 156 -8.01 27.40 22.36
CA GLY A 156 -8.05 28.57 21.48
C GLY A 156 -8.06 28.24 19.99
N TRP A 157 -8.40 27.00 19.64
CA TRP A 157 -8.71 26.63 18.26
C TRP A 157 -10.09 27.17 17.86
N GLU A 158 -10.22 27.58 16.59
CA GLU A 158 -11.49 28.03 15.99
C GLU A 158 -12.00 27.07 14.91
N ALA A 159 -11.15 26.13 14.47
CA ALA A 159 -11.45 25.18 13.42
C ALA A 159 -10.78 23.83 13.69
N ALA A 160 -11.27 22.76 13.07
CA ALA A 160 -10.61 21.46 13.04
C ALA A 160 -11.08 20.58 11.90
N THR A 161 -10.26 19.57 11.60
CA THR A 161 -10.61 18.45 10.73
C THR A 161 -10.33 17.12 11.42
N THR A 162 -10.96 16.04 10.97
CA THR A 162 -10.65 14.68 11.45
C THR A 162 -9.79 13.91 10.47
N PHE A 163 -9.18 12.80 10.92
CA PHE A 163 -8.54 11.79 10.04
C PHE A 163 -9.26 10.45 10.14
N GLU A 164 -10.55 10.48 10.48
CA GLU A 164 -11.32 9.29 10.80
C GLU A 164 -11.99 8.81 9.52
N MET A 165 -11.76 7.53 9.18
CA MET A 165 -12.23 6.95 7.92
C MET A 165 -13.64 6.39 8.03
N ASP A 166 -14.07 6.05 9.25
CA ASP A 166 -15.37 5.46 9.58
C ASP A 166 -16.08 6.30 10.64
N ALA A 167 -17.10 7.05 10.22
CA ALA A 167 -17.87 7.91 11.10
C ALA A 167 -18.99 7.13 11.79
N ARG A 168 -18.68 6.57 12.96
CA ARG A 168 -19.65 5.81 13.76
C ARG A 168 -20.81 6.74 14.19
N PRO A 169 -22.07 6.45 13.83
CA PRO A 169 -23.18 7.38 14.05
C PRO A 169 -23.34 7.89 15.49
N PRO A 170 -23.14 7.08 16.55
CA PRO A 170 -23.19 7.56 17.92
C PRO A 170 -22.08 8.55 18.28
N VAL A 171 -20.87 8.34 17.74
CA VAL A 171 -19.72 9.22 17.97
C VAL A 171 -19.91 10.54 17.22
N ALA A 172 -20.29 10.49 15.95
CA ALA A 172 -20.58 11.68 15.15
C ALA A 172 -21.69 12.54 15.78
N LYS A 173 -22.78 11.91 16.27
CA LYS A 173 -23.84 12.60 17.02
C LYS A 173 -23.33 13.27 18.29
N ALA A 174 -22.48 12.59 19.06
CA ALA A 174 -21.90 13.16 20.28
C ALA A 174 -21.01 14.38 19.96
N ILE A 175 -20.20 14.31 18.90
CA ILE A 175 -19.38 15.42 18.41
C ILE A 175 -20.26 16.60 18.00
N ASP A 176 -21.26 16.38 17.15
CA ASP A 176 -22.15 17.43 16.65
C ASP A 176 -22.91 18.13 17.78
N GLN A 177 -23.51 17.36 18.69
CA GLN A 177 -24.22 17.90 19.86
C GLN A 177 -23.29 18.77 20.72
N ARG A 178 -22.04 18.35 20.89
CA ARG A 178 -21.04 19.08 21.69
C ARG A 178 -20.62 20.38 21.02
N LEU A 179 -20.29 20.36 19.73
CA LEU A 179 -19.92 21.55 18.99
C LEU A 179 -21.07 22.56 18.95
N ARG A 180 -22.30 22.12 18.68
CA ARG A 180 -23.47 23.01 18.66
C ARG A 180 -23.75 23.66 20.03
N LYS A 181 -23.53 22.93 21.12
CA LYS A 181 -23.80 23.41 22.49
C LYS A 181 -22.71 24.35 22.99
N ASP A 182 -21.45 23.97 22.83
CA ASP A 182 -20.33 24.61 23.53
C ASP A 182 -19.45 25.48 22.61
N ALA A 183 -19.58 25.35 21.28
CA ALA A 183 -18.80 26.12 20.30
C ALA A 183 -19.59 26.36 18.98
N PRO A 184 -20.73 27.09 19.02
CA PRO A 184 -21.66 27.20 17.88
C PRO A 184 -21.12 27.89 16.62
N GLY A 185 -19.96 28.57 16.70
CA GLY A 185 -19.25 29.17 15.56
C GLY A 185 -17.99 28.40 15.13
N PHE A 186 -17.77 27.21 15.67
CA PHE A 186 -16.57 26.43 15.41
C PHE A 186 -16.60 25.79 14.01
N TYR A 187 -15.56 26.02 13.22
CA TYR A 187 -15.47 25.49 11.87
C TYR A 187 -14.96 24.04 11.88
N PHE A 188 -15.87 23.08 11.80
CA PHE A 188 -15.54 21.66 11.80
C PHE A 188 -15.74 21.00 10.43
N VAL A 189 -14.67 20.40 9.91
CA VAL A 189 -14.69 19.65 8.65
C VAL A 189 -14.49 18.17 8.96
N PRO A 190 -15.57 17.35 8.98
CA PRO A 190 -15.39 15.91 9.14
C PRO A 190 -14.70 15.32 7.91
N SER A 191 -13.99 14.21 8.09
CA SER A 191 -13.38 13.44 7.01
C SER A 191 -14.17 12.19 6.63
N LEU A 192 -13.96 11.76 5.39
CA LEU A 192 -14.41 10.51 4.80
C LEU A 192 -13.22 9.77 4.21
N GLY A 193 -13.20 8.46 4.38
CA GLY A 193 -12.27 7.57 3.70
C GLY A 193 -12.97 6.33 3.18
N ALA A 194 -12.37 5.70 2.18
CA ALA A 194 -12.76 4.34 1.78
C ALA A 194 -12.28 3.27 2.77
N GLY A 195 -11.43 3.64 3.71
CA GLY A 195 -10.59 2.77 4.53
C GLY A 195 -9.14 3.21 4.43
N TYR A 196 -8.25 2.52 5.14
CA TYR A 196 -6.84 2.87 5.19
C TYR A 196 -5.97 1.63 5.29
N ASP A 197 -4.97 1.54 4.41
CA ASP A 197 -4.00 0.46 4.39
C ASP A 197 -2.60 1.00 4.05
N SER A 198 -1.84 1.36 5.09
CA SER A 198 -0.48 1.85 4.93
C SER A 198 0.54 0.74 4.71
N SER A 199 0.12 -0.53 4.68
CA SER A 199 1.07 -1.64 4.67
C SER A 199 1.77 -1.85 3.32
N SER A 200 1.44 -1.03 2.32
CA SER A 200 2.28 -0.89 1.13
C SER A 200 3.65 -0.28 1.46
N ARG A 201 3.78 0.42 2.60
CA ARG A 201 5.01 1.07 3.04
C ARG A 201 5.97 0.08 3.71
N PRO A 202 7.30 0.28 3.60
CA PRO A 202 8.28 -0.61 4.22
C PRO A 202 8.13 -0.73 5.75
N SER A 203 8.00 0.39 6.47
CA SER A 203 8.07 0.44 7.94
C SER A 203 6.76 0.85 8.64
N GLN A 204 5.66 0.98 7.89
CA GLN A 204 4.34 1.36 8.44
C GLN A 204 3.33 0.28 8.06
N ALA A 205 2.48 -0.12 9.01
CA ALA A 205 1.70 -1.36 8.90
C ALA A 205 0.28 -1.20 9.48
N ILE A 206 -0.39 -0.10 9.14
CA ILE A 206 -1.70 0.25 9.66
C ILE A 206 -2.78 -0.23 8.71
N ARG A 207 -3.80 -0.92 9.25
CA ARG A 207 -5.04 -1.25 8.54
C ARG A 207 -6.23 -0.75 9.35
N VAL A 208 -7.05 0.05 8.69
CA VAL A 208 -8.41 0.43 9.13
C VAL A 208 -9.37 -0.30 8.18
N PRO A 209 -10.49 -0.85 8.69
CA PRO A 209 -11.50 -1.51 7.86
C PRO A 209 -11.89 -0.67 6.63
N TYR A 210 -11.99 -1.30 5.46
CA TYR A 210 -12.56 -0.67 4.27
C TYR A 210 -14.06 -0.93 4.19
N ASN A 211 -14.50 -2.17 4.43
CA ASN A 211 -15.89 -2.61 4.22
C ASN A 211 -16.45 -2.24 2.84
N GLY A 212 -15.58 -2.17 1.82
CA GLY A 212 -15.92 -1.74 0.47
C GLY A 212 -16.51 -0.32 0.39
N LEU A 213 -17.63 -0.15 -0.33
CA LEU A 213 -18.32 1.13 -0.48
C LEU A 213 -19.06 1.56 0.79
N ARG A 214 -19.44 0.61 1.65
CA ARG A 214 -20.28 0.84 2.83
C ARG A 214 -19.73 1.95 3.72
N THR A 215 -18.43 1.92 4.03
CA THR A 215 -17.79 2.92 4.90
C THR A 215 -17.95 4.34 4.37
N VAL A 216 -17.74 4.55 3.07
CA VAL A 216 -17.91 5.88 2.44
C VAL A 216 -19.37 6.32 2.50
N LEU A 217 -20.29 5.42 2.17
CA LEU A 217 -21.73 5.71 2.10
C LEU A 217 -22.33 6.00 3.48
N ASP A 218 -22.00 5.18 4.48
CA ASP A 218 -22.51 5.30 5.85
C ASP A 218 -21.94 6.56 6.53
N SER A 219 -20.66 6.85 6.32
CA SER A 219 -20.03 8.06 6.84
C SER A 219 -20.57 9.32 6.17
N PHE A 220 -20.78 9.29 4.86
CA PHE A 220 -21.42 10.39 4.13
C PHE A 220 -22.84 10.67 4.65
N ASP A 221 -23.66 9.63 4.78
CA ASP A 221 -25.01 9.77 5.33
C ASP A 221 -25.01 10.31 6.75
N THR A 222 -24.09 9.82 7.58
CA THR A 222 -23.98 10.23 8.98
C THR A 222 -23.73 11.73 9.09
N TRP A 223 -22.71 12.25 8.40
CA TRP A 223 -22.37 13.67 8.47
C TRP A 223 -23.40 14.57 7.79
N THR A 224 -23.94 14.16 6.63
CA THR A 224 -24.94 15.00 5.94
C THR A 224 -26.28 15.08 6.65
N LYS A 225 -26.73 14.01 7.32
CA LYS A 225 -27.92 14.01 8.19
C LYS A 225 -27.75 14.93 9.40
N LEU A 226 -26.51 15.11 9.88
CA LEU A 226 -26.18 16.08 10.94
C LEU A 226 -26.03 17.52 10.43
N GLY A 227 -26.16 17.75 9.12
CA GLY A 227 -26.15 19.09 8.52
C GLY A 227 -24.82 19.54 7.93
N TYR A 228 -23.76 18.72 8.02
CA TYR A 228 -22.47 19.06 7.40
C TYR A 228 -22.56 19.00 5.88
N ARG A 229 -21.91 19.97 5.22
CA ARG A 229 -21.89 20.13 3.75
C ARG A 229 -20.49 20.23 3.18
N GLN A 230 -19.51 20.57 4.03
CA GLN A 230 -18.10 20.50 3.72
C GLN A 230 -17.54 19.28 4.42
N ILE A 231 -16.93 18.39 3.63
CA ILE A 231 -16.45 17.10 4.10
C ILE A 231 -15.12 16.82 3.39
N GLY A 232 -14.08 16.49 4.16
CA GLY A 232 -12.77 16.13 3.64
C GLY A 232 -12.75 14.69 3.11
N PHE A 233 -12.00 14.42 2.04
CA PHE A 233 -11.71 13.07 1.59
C PHE A 233 -10.24 12.74 1.84
N VAL A 234 -9.98 11.64 2.54
CA VAL A 234 -8.64 11.23 2.96
C VAL A 234 -8.26 9.93 2.24
N THR A 235 -7.33 9.93 1.27
CA THR A 235 -6.79 11.06 0.50
C THR A 235 -6.97 10.79 -1.00
N TRP A 236 -6.80 11.82 -1.83
CA TRP A 236 -6.93 11.65 -3.28
C TRP A 236 -5.85 10.73 -3.89
N ASN A 237 -4.58 10.95 -3.55
CA ASN A 237 -3.43 10.34 -4.25
C ASN A 237 -2.36 9.69 -3.34
N ASP A 238 -2.57 9.53 -2.04
CA ASP A 238 -1.69 8.68 -1.22
C ASP A 238 -1.98 7.21 -1.50
N CYS A 239 -1.55 6.73 -2.67
CA CYS A 239 -1.77 5.36 -3.16
C CYS A 239 -1.17 4.27 -2.25
N ASN A 240 -0.28 4.67 -1.33
CA ASN A 240 0.34 3.81 -0.34
C ASN A 240 -0.51 3.60 0.91
N GLU A 241 -1.54 4.43 1.13
CA GLU A 241 -2.41 4.36 2.31
C GLU A 241 -3.89 4.32 1.97
N THR A 242 -4.29 4.97 0.88
CA THR A 242 -5.69 5.17 0.47
C THR A 242 -5.81 5.02 -1.05
N GLN A 243 -7.00 4.73 -1.58
CA GLN A 243 -7.16 4.39 -3.01
C GLN A 243 -8.36 5.10 -3.66
N LEU A 244 -8.33 6.45 -3.71
CA LEU A 244 -9.36 7.25 -4.39
C LEU A 244 -8.98 7.69 -5.81
N VAL A 245 -7.69 7.65 -6.17
CA VAL A 245 -7.24 7.94 -7.53
C VAL A 245 -7.77 6.88 -8.50
N PRO A 246 -8.23 7.25 -9.71
CA PRO A 246 -8.55 6.28 -10.74
C PRO A 246 -7.38 5.33 -10.98
N SER A 247 -7.65 4.03 -10.92
CA SER A 247 -6.63 2.99 -10.99
C SER A 247 -7.25 1.63 -11.30
N SER A 248 -6.38 0.63 -11.49
CA SER A 248 -6.73 -0.77 -11.68
C SER A 248 -7.56 -1.35 -10.52
N ARG A 249 -7.55 -0.71 -9.34
CA ARG A 249 -8.40 -1.05 -8.19
C ARG A 249 -9.61 -0.13 -8.03
N ASN A 250 -9.48 1.14 -8.41
CA ASN A 250 -10.59 2.08 -8.43
C ASN A 250 -10.85 2.53 -9.88
N VAL A 251 -11.64 1.77 -10.64
CA VAL A 251 -11.98 2.08 -12.05
C VAL A 251 -13.08 3.13 -12.05
N TRP A 252 -12.72 4.34 -11.61
CA TRP A 252 -13.59 5.49 -11.39
C TRP A 252 -14.79 5.23 -10.45
N GLY A 253 -14.80 4.14 -9.67
CA GLY A 253 -15.88 3.81 -8.76
C GLY A 253 -16.08 4.89 -7.70
N TYR A 254 -15.07 5.13 -6.86
CA TYR A 254 -15.13 6.19 -5.84
C TYR A 254 -15.28 7.58 -6.46
N ASN A 255 -14.70 7.83 -7.63
CA ASN A 255 -14.82 9.12 -8.32
C ASN A 255 -16.26 9.40 -8.76
N THR A 256 -16.96 8.37 -9.24
CA THR A 256 -18.39 8.46 -9.59
C THR A 256 -19.22 8.72 -8.33
N ILE A 257 -18.91 8.05 -7.22
CA ILE A 257 -19.58 8.26 -5.92
C ILE A 257 -19.35 9.68 -5.42
N ILE A 258 -18.12 10.19 -5.44
CA ILE A 258 -17.77 11.55 -5.03
C ILE A 258 -18.53 12.58 -5.88
N LYS A 259 -18.61 12.38 -7.20
CA LYS A 259 -19.38 13.26 -8.10
C LYS A 259 -20.85 13.28 -7.72
N TYR A 260 -21.45 12.12 -7.45
CA TYR A 260 -22.83 12.03 -6.97
C TYR A 260 -23.03 12.71 -5.63
N ILE A 261 -22.17 12.42 -4.65
CA ILE A 261 -22.19 13.02 -3.31
C ILE A 261 -22.14 14.56 -3.39
N ARG A 262 -21.22 15.10 -4.19
CA ARG A 262 -21.08 16.55 -4.39
C ARG A 262 -22.38 17.17 -4.90
N GLU A 263 -22.93 16.61 -5.98
CA GLU A 263 -24.15 17.14 -6.60
C GLU A 263 -25.36 16.96 -5.67
N HIS A 264 -25.54 15.78 -5.08
CA HIS A 264 -26.63 15.49 -4.17
C HIS A 264 -26.60 16.43 -2.95
N THR A 265 -25.41 16.75 -2.44
CA THR A 265 -25.24 17.69 -1.32
C THR A 265 -25.62 19.13 -1.71
N ALA A 266 -25.36 19.52 -2.96
CA ALA A 266 -25.62 20.86 -3.47
C ALA A 266 -27.08 21.06 -3.93
N THR A 267 -27.64 20.11 -4.67
CA THR A 267 -28.92 20.28 -5.40
C THR A 267 -29.96 19.21 -5.10
N ARG A 268 -29.63 18.18 -4.30
CA ARG A 268 -30.45 16.98 -4.08
C ARG A 268 -30.77 16.18 -5.35
N LYS A 269 -30.02 16.40 -6.43
CA LYS A 269 -30.22 15.70 -7.70
C LYS A 269 -29.02 14.81 -8.02
N SER A 270 -29.28 13.77 -8.81
CA SER A 270 -28.20 13.04 -9.46
C SER A 270 -27.54 13.91 -10.55
N PRO A 271 -26.21 13.88 -10.70
CA PRO A 271 -25.48 14.58 -11.78
C PRO A 271 -25.44 13.79 -13.10
N PHE A 272 -26.09 12.63 -13.19
CA PHE A 272 -25.93 11.71 -14.31
C PHE A 272 -27.12 11.72 -15.25
N ALA A 273 -26.87 11.83 -16.56
CA ALA A 273 -27.91 11.71 -17.58
C ALA A 273 -28.47 10.27 -17.69
N THR A 274 -27.71 9.27 -17.24
CA THR A 274 -28.11 7.86 -17.23
C THR A 274 -27.77 7.21 -15.88
N PRO A 275 -28.52 6.18 -15.46
CA PRO A 275 -28.19 5.48 -14.22
C PRO A 275 -26.77 4.91 -14.25
N GLN A 276 -26.11 4.90 -13.10
CA GLN A 276 -24.76 4.34 -12.93
C GLN A 276 -24.81 3.14 -11.99
N ALA A 277 -24.00 2.13 -12.27
CA ALA A 277 -23.79 0.99 -11.38
C ALA A 277 -22.31 0.89 -11.01
N ILE A 278 -22.03 0.90 -9.70
CA ILE A 278 -20.69 0.73 -9.15
C ILE A 278 -20.65 -0.58 -8.38
N VAL A 279 -19.66 -1.41 -8.65
CA VAL A 279 -19.44 -2.67 -7.95
C VAL A 279 -18.18 -2.59 -7.08
N ALA A 280 -18.20 -3.25 -5.93
CA ALA A 280 -17.02 -3.41 -5.08
C ALA A 280 -16.96 -4.81 -4.47
N TYR A 281 -15.75 -5.36 -4.42
CA TYR A 281 -15.48 -6.70 -3.88
C TYR A 281 -13.98 -6.84 -3.57
N PRO A 282 -13.56 -7.73 -2.66
CA PRO A 282 -12.15 -7.89 -2.32
C PRO A 282 -11.35 -8.46 -3.50
N VAL A 283 -10.10 -8.01 -3.66
CA VAL A 283 -9.14 -8.57 -4.64
C VAL A 283 -8.69 -10.00 -4.29
N GLU A 284 -8.77 -10.36 -3.01
CA GLU A 284 -8.31 -11.63 -2.47
C GLU A 284 -9.20 -12.01 -1.27
N CYS A 285 -9.54 -13.28 -1.12
CA CYS A 285 -10.38 -13.78 -0.04
C CYS A 285 -9.68 -14.96 0.66
N ILE A 286 -9.71 -14.97 1.99
CA ILE A 286 -9.21 -16.12 2.75
C ILE A 286 -10.26 -17.22 2.67
N PHE A 287 -9.84 -18.47 2.43
CA PHE A 287 -10.77 -19.59 2.59
C PHE A 287 -11.37 -19.56 4.01
N GLY A 288 -12.70 -19.65 4.08
CA GLY A 288 -13.44 -19.51 5.34
C GLY A 288 -14.03 -18.13 5.61
N ASP A 289 -13.52 -17.11 4.94
CA ASP A 289 -14.13 -15.78 4.95
C ASP A 289 -15.29 -15.74 3.94
N ARG A 290 -16.20 -14.81 4.20
CA ARG A 290 -17.27 -14.45 3.29
C ARG A 290 -16.75 -13.47 2.24
N LEU A 291 -16.83 -13.85 0.97
CA LEU A 291 -16.64 -12.93 -0.15
C LEU A 291 -17.92 -12.09 -0.27
N ASN A 292 -17.81 -10.80 0.06
CA ASN A 292 -18.88 -9.83 -0.13
C ASN A 292 -18.72 -9.14 -1.49
N PHE A 293 -19.81 -9.12 -2.25
CA PHE A 293 -19.95 -8.39 -3.50
C PHE A 293 -21.02 -7.31 -3.33
N GLN A 294 -20.58 -6.05 -3.35
CA GLN A 294 -21.42 -4.88 -3.11
C GLN A 294 -21.76 -4.19 -4.42
N ILE A 295 -22.99 -3.74 -4.57
CA ILE A 295 -23.43 -2.92 -5.71
C ILE A 295 -24.15 -1.67 -5.22
N LEU A 296 -23.73 -0.55 -5.79
CA LEU A 296 -24.34 0.75 -5.63
C LEU A 296 -24.96 1.18 -6.96
N GLY A 297 -26.28 1.38 -6.97
CA GLY A 297 -27.00 2.02 -8.07
C GLY A 297 -27.23 3.49 -7.78
N LEU A 298 -26.85 4.34 -8.73
CA LEU A 298 -27.10 5.78 -8.69
C LEU A 298 -28.08 6.14 -9.81
N PRO A 299 -29.20 6.83 -9.50
CA PRO A 299 -30.22 7.16 -10.49
C PRO A 299 -29.72 8.14 -11.55
N ALA A 300 -30.47 8.26 -12.65
CA ALA A 300 -30.34 9.40 -13.55
C ALA A 300 -30.96 10.66 -12.93
N THR A 301 -30.64 11.84 -13.47
CA THR A 301 -31.23 13.10 -13.03
C THR A 301 -32.75 13.09 -13.22
N GLY A 302 -33.49 13.08 -12.12
CA GLY A 302 -34.95 13.19 -12.11
C GLY A 302 -35.71 11.86 -12.10
N ASP A 303 -35.01 10.72 -12.21
CA ASP A 303 -35.64 9.40 -12.27
C ASP A 303 -35.38 8.56 -11.02
N GLY A 304 -36.39 7.81 -10.55
CA GLY A 304 -36.17 6.75 -9.58
C GLY A 304 -35.39 5.56 -10.17
N LEU A 305 -34.90 4.68 -9.31
CA LEU A 305 -34.10 3.52 -9.73
C LEU A 305 -34.46 2.30 -8.91
N ALA A 306 -34.63 1.14 -9.54
CA ALA A 306 -34.53 -0.20 -8.97
C ALA A 306 -33.42 -0.97 -9.69
N LEU A 307 -32.76 -1.89 -9.00
CA LEU A 307 -31.73 -2.76 -9.57
C LEU A 307 -32.11 -4.24 -9.48
N HIS A 308 -31.82 -4.96 -10.54
CA HIS A 308 -31.70 -6.41 -10.56
C HIS A 308 -30.28 -6.74 -11.01
N VAL A 309 -29.53 -7.43 -10.16
CA VAL A 309 -28.11 -7.70 -10.35
C VAL A 309 -27.88 -9.20 -10.33
N LYS A 310 -27.17 -9.68 -11.35
CA LYS A 310 -26.69 -11.05 -11.45
C LYS A 310 -25.17 -11.05 -11.53
N VAL A 311 -24.52 -11.77 -10.62
CA VAL A 311 -23.08 -11.98 -10.60
C VAL A 311 -22.80 -13.46 -10.75
N VAL A 312 -22.08 -13.83 -11.80
CA VAL A 312 -21.58 -15.19 -12.03
C VAL A 312 -20.10 -15.22 -11.68
N LEU A 313 -19.74 -15.93 -10.62
CA LEU A 313 -18.36 -16.15 -10.21
C LEU A 313 -17.86 -17.45 -10.85
N THR A 314 -17.09 -17.32 -11.94
CA THR A 314 -16.57 -18.48 -12.68
C THR A 314 -15.21 -18.91 -12.10
N PRO A 315 -15.05 -20.17 -11.62
CA PRO A 315 -13.75 -20.69 -11.21
C PRO A 315 -12.69 -20.60 -12.31
N VAL A 316 -11.52 -20.04 -11.97
CA VAL A 316 -10.40 -19.99 -12.91
C VAL A 316 -9.76 -21.38 -13.00
N GLY A 317 -9.64 -21.91 -14.22
CA GLY A 317 -9.14 -23.28 -14.45
C GLY A 317 -10.23 -24.35 -14.53
N GLY A 318 -11.52 -23.97 -14.41
CA GLY A 318 -12.67 -24.87 -14.56
C GLY A 318 -13.37 -25.18 -13.23
N GLY A 319 -14.62 -25.62 -13.31
CA GLY A 319 -15.50 -25.88 -12.17
C GLY A 319 -16.88 -25.25 -12.35
N GLU A 320 -17.83 -25.62 -11.47
CA GLU A 320 -19.19 -25.08 -11.50
C GLU A 320 -19.20 -23.59 -11.08
N PRO A 321 -19.82 -22.68 -11.86
CA PRO A 321 -19.96 -21.29 -11.49
C PRO A 321 -20.82 -21.10 -10.23
N ILE A 322 -20.49 -20.10 -9.41
CA ILE A 322 -21.34 -19.66 -8.30
C ILE A 322 -22.20 -18.49 -8.79
N LEU A 323 -23.52 -18.61 -8.62
CA LEU A 323 -24.48 -17.57 -8.96
C LEU A 323 -24.87 -16.78 -7.72
N LEU A 324 -24.71 -15.47 -7.79
CA LEU A 324 -25.25 -14.51 -6.81
C LEU A 324 -26.26 -13.61 -7.52
N GLU A 325 -27.42 -13.41 -6.90
CA GLU A 325 -28.49 -12.60 -7.47
C GLU A 325 -29.17 -11.76 -6.40
N SER A 326 -29.52 -10.52 -6.75
CA SER A 326 -30.22 -9.61 -5.87
C SER A 326 -31.15 -8.71 -6.68
N GLU A 327 -32.37 -8.54 -6.19
CA GLU A 327 -33.32 -7.55 -6.66
C GLU A 327 -33.62 -6.56 -5.53
N THR A 328 -33.78 -5.29 -5.90
CA THR A 328 -34.01 -4.20 -4.95
C THR A 328 -35.27 -3.44 -5.31
N SER A 329 -35.97 -2.94 -4.30
CA SER A 329 -37.12 -2.06 -4.51
C SER A 329 -36.66 -0.70 -5.06
N ALA A 330 -37.53 -0.02 -5.79
CA ALA A 330 -37.22 1.28 -6.35
C ALA A 330 -36.97 2.33 -5.26
N CYS A 331 -35.94 3.15 -5.43
CA CYS A 331 -35.70 4.36 -4.65
C CYS A 331 -36.22 5.60 -5.41
N PRO A 332 -36.51 6.70 -4.71
CA PRO A 332 -36.85 7.98 -5.33
C PRO A 332 -35.67 8.57 -6.13
N ALA A 333 -35.93 9.62 -6.91
CA ALA A 333 -34.96 10.23 -7.83
C ALA A 333 -33.76 10.91 -7.15
N ASP A 334 -33.89 11.27 -5.88
CA ASP A 334 -32.82 11.78 -5.03
C ASP A 334 -32.17 10.67 -4.18
N GLY A 335 -32.68 9.44 -4.27
CA GLY A 335 -32.17 8.28 -3.55
C GLY A 335 -30.99 7.60 -4.22
N ARG A 336 -30.48 6.55 -3.56
CA ARG A 336 -29.50 5.59 -4.09
C ARG A 336 -29.86 4.20 -3.59
N ILE A 337 -29.44 3.17 -4.33
CA ILE A 337 -29.62 1.77 -3.93
C ILE A 337 -28.27 1.17 -3.59
N PHE A 338 -28.20 0.49 -2.46
CA PHE A 338 -27.05 -0.32 -2.07
C PHE A 338 -27.52 -1.74 -1.73
N THR A 339 -26.90 -2.73 -2.36
CA THR A 339 -27.16 -4.15 -2.06
C THR A 339 -25.84 -4.90 -1.92
N GLU A 340 -25.87 -5.97 -1.14
CA GLU A 340 -24.73 -6.84 -0.87
C GLU A 340 -25.14 -8.30 -1.10
N MET A 341 -24.32 -9.02 -1.83
CA MET A 341 -24.43 -10.46 -2.01
C MET A 341 -23.18 -11.12 -1.44
N ASN A 342 -23.35 -12.31 -0.89
CA ASN A 342 -22.30 -12.96 -0.12
C ASN A 342 -22.12 -14.40 -0.57
N TRP A 343 -20.86 -14.84 -0.60
CA TRP A 343 -20.50 -16.23 -0.84
C TRP A 343 -19.54 -16.73 0.25
N GLU A 344 -19.86 -17.88 0.84
CA GLU A 344 -19.01 -18.56 1.82
C GLU A 344 -17.87 -19.32 1.10
N SER A 345 -16.65 -18.77 1.17
CA SER A 345 -15.52 -19.27 0.37
C SER A 345 -14.98 -20.63 0.80
N GLY A 346 -15.30 -21.09 2.03
CA GLY A 346 -14.82 -22.37 2.57
C GLY A 346 -15.10 -23.56 1.64
N SER A 347 -16.22 -23.52 0.91
CA SER A 347 -16.60 -24.57 -0.04
C SER A 347 -15.67 -24.72 -1.25
N ALA A 348 -14.83 -23.72 -1.54
CA ALA A 348 -13.90 -23.71 -2.67
C ALA A 348 -12.52 -24.29 -2.32
N LEU A 349 -12.22 -24.45 -1.04
CA LEU A 349 -10.92 -24.91 -0.57
C LEU A 349 -10.56 -26.26 -1.20
N GLY A 350 -9.39 -26.32 -1.86
CA GLY A 350 -8.91 -27.50 -2.56
C GLY A 350 -9.56 -27.78 -3.92
N LYS A 351 -10.58 -27.01 -4.33
CA LYS A 351 -11.28 -27.17 -5.63
C LYS A 351 -10.73 -26.22 -6.70
N PHE A 352 -10.59 -24.94 -6.36
CA PHE A 352 -10.06 -23.91 -7.25
C PHE A 352 -9.46 -22.75 -6.44
N ASP A 353 -8.53 -22.03 -7.06
CA ASP A 353 -7.69 -21.03 -6.37
C ASP A 353 -8.11 -19.58 -6.68
N ALA A 354 -9.07 -19.39 -7.59
CA ALA A 354 -9.61 -18.08 -7.92
C ALA A 354 -10.99 -18.19 -8.57
N VAL A 355 -11.74 -17.09 -8.49
CA VAL A 355 -12.98 -16.89 -9.24
C VAL A 355 -12.89 -15.60 -10.05
N GLN A 356 -13.49 -15.59 -11.23
CA GLN A 356 -13.59 -14.40 -12.07
C GLN A 356 -15.05 -13.96 -12.20
N PRO A 357 -15.40 -12.75 -11.71
CA PRO A 357 -16.78 -12.26 -11.78
C PRO A 357 -17.17 -11.84 -13.21
N ARG A 358 -18.41 -12.17 -13.56
CA ARG A 358 -19.17 -11.62 -14.68
C ARG A 358 -20.45 -10.99 -14.16
N VAL A 359 -20.73 -9.75 -14.55
CA VAL A 359 -21.82 -8.95 -13.95
C VAL A 359 -22.81 -8.49 -15.01
N THR A 360 -24.09 -8.81 -14.79
CA THR A 360 -25.24 -8.27 -15.52
C THR A 360 -26.05 -7.40 -14.57
N VAL A 361 -26.43 -6.21 -15.03
CA VAL A 361 -27.28 -5.27 -14.29
C VAL A 361 -28.45 -4.85 -15.17
N SER A 362 -29.65 -5.07 -14.66
CA SER A 362 -30.89 -4.53 -15.19
C SER A 362 -31.43 -3.47 -14.24
N VAL A 363 -32.07 -2.45 -14.81
CA VAL A 363 -32.63 -1.32 -14.07
C VAL A 363 -34.08 -1.08 -14.44
N ARG A 364 -34.81 -0.47 -13.54
CA ARG A 364 -36.21 -0.07 -13.75
C ARG A 364 -36.49 1.25 -13.04
N SER A 365 -37.33 2.10 -13.62
CA SER A 365 -37.81 3.32 -12.94
C SER A 365 -38.92 2.97 -11.94
N ALA A 366 -39.15 3.83 -10.95
CA ALA A 366 -40.26 3.68 -10.01
C ALA A 366 -41.63 3.61 -10.71
N ASP A 367 -41.77 4.28 -11.87
CA ASP A 367 -43.04 4.45 -12.58
C ASP A 367 -43.28 3.39 -13.68
N THR A 368 -42.39 2.40 -13.77
CA THR A 368 -42.42 1.37 -14.83
C THR A 368 -42.32 -0.01 -14.23
N GLU A 369 -43.00 -1.00 -14.81
CA GLU A 369 -42.87 -2.41 -14.38
C GLU A 369 -41.79 -3.18 -15.14
N ALA A 370 -41.38 -2.71 -16.33
CA ALA A 370 -40.43 -3.39 -17.20
C ALA A 370 -38.97 -3.15 -16.82
N TRP A 371 -38.20 -4.24 -16.65
CA TRP A 371 -36.75 -4.20 -16.52
C TRP A 371 -36.07 -3.87 -17.85
N ARG A 372 -35.07 -2.98 -17.81
CA ARG A 372 -34.20 -2.64 -18.93
C ARG A 372 -32.77 -3.02 -18.62
N LEU A 373 -32.12 -3.70 -19.54
CA LEU A 373 -30.70 -4.04 -19.42
C LEU A 373 -29.84 -2.76 -19.42
N LEU A 374 -29.01 -2.58 -18.40
CA LEU A 374 -28.04 -1.49 -18.30
C LEU A 374 -26.63 -1.97 -18.66
N HIS A 375 -26.23 -3.13 -18.14
CA HIS A 375 -24.95 -3.77 -18.41
C HIS A 375 -25.14 -5.27 -18.60
N ASP A 376 -24.49 -5.83 -19.60
CA ASP A 376 -24.62 -7.25 -19.95
C ASP A 376 -23.30 -7.98 -19.81
N ASP A 377 -23.26 -8.98 -18.94
CA ASP A 377 -22.20 -10.00 -18.86
C ASP A 377 -20.76 -9.43 -18.87
N LEU A 378 -20.54 -8.34 -18.13
CA LEU A 378 -19.25 -7.65 -18.10
C LEU A 378 -18.23 -8.46 -17.31
N LEU A 379 -17.12 -8.82 -17.96
CA LEU A 379 -15.99 -9.50 -17.33
C LEU A 379 -15.21 -8.52 -16.42
N LEU A 380 -15.00 -8.90 -15.16
CA LEU A 380 -14.26 -8.10 -14.19
C LEU A 380 -12.96 -8.77 -13.76
N PRO A 381 -12.05 -8.05 -13.06
CA PRO A 381 -10.86 -8.63 -12.45
C PRO A 381 -11.15 -9.84 -11.54
N PRO A 382 -10.25 -10.82 -11.48
CA PRO A 382 -10.44 -12.00 -10.65
C PRO A 382 -10.31 -11.69 -9.15
N VAL A 383 -10.91 -12.57 -8.34
CA VAL A 383 -10.64 -12.67 -6.90
C VAL A 383 -9.80 -13.91 -6.65
N ARG A 384 -8.62 -13.71 -6.07
CA ARG A 384 -7.76 -14.81 -5.63
C ARG A 384 -8.32 -15.40 -4.33
N LEU A 385 -8.34 -16.72 -4.22
CA LEU A 385 -8.63 -17.43 -2.98
C LEU A 385 -7.31 -17.92 -2.38
N SER A 386 -7.16 -17.81 -1.07
CA SER A 386 -5.91 -18.18 -0.41
C SER A 386 -6.14 -18.74 0.97
N ALA A 387 -5.33 -19.73 1.30
CA ALA A 387 -5.48 -20.47 2.55
C ALA A 387 -4.83 -19.76 3.74
N ASN A 388 -3.89 -18.87 3.44
CA ASN A 388 -3.29 -17.94 4.39
C ASN A 388 -2.81 -16.72 3.60
N LEU A 389 -2.97 -15.52 4.13
CA LEU A 389 -2.53 -14.30 3.43
C LEU A 389 -1.17 -13.86 3.93
N VAL A 390 -0.46 -13.18 3.04
CA VAL A 390 0.65 -12.30 3.40
C VAL A 390 0.30 -10.84 3.14
N ARG A 391 -0.82 -10.51 2.49
CA ARG A 391 -1.23 -9.13 2.16
C ARG A 391 -2.71 -8.89 2.44
N PHE A 392 -3.08 -7.65 2.76
CA PHE A 392 -4.49 -7.28 2.91
C PHE A 392 -5.24 -7.09 1.59
N PRO A 393 -6.50 -7.56 1.51
CA PRO A 393 -7.32 -7.42 0.34
C PRO A 393 -7.92 -6.01 0.26
N ASN A 394 -7.20 -5.07 -0.37
CA ASN A 394 -7.80 -3.79 -0.75
C ASN A 394 -8.80 -4.05 -1.88
N GLY A 395 -10.09 -3.80 -1.63
CA GLY A 395 -11.14 -4.11 -2.58
C GLY A 395 -11.09 -3.28 -3.86
N TYR A 396 -11.72 -3.82 -4.91
CA TYR A 396 -12.04 -3.10 -6.12
C TYR A 396 -13.21 -2.13 -5.88
N ALA A 397 -13.23 -1.02 -6.62
CA ALA A 397 -14.39 -0.14 -6.80
C ALA A 397 -14.47 0.24 -8.29
N ILE A 398 -15.44 -0.33 -9.01
CA ILE A 398 -15.51 -0.28 -10.47
C ILE A 398 -16.83 0.35 -10.90
N ASN A 399 -16.79 1.46 -11.62
CA ASN A 399 -17.95 1.92 -12.37
C ASN A 399 -18.09 1.05 -13.62
N LEU A 400 -19.19 0.30 -13.73
CA LEU A 400 -19.43 -0.63 -14.84
C LEU A 400 -19.53 0.06 -16.20
N SER A 401 -19.93 1.34 -16.26
CA SER A 401 -19.93 2.13 -17.50
C SER A 401 -18.52 2.40 -18.05
N LYS A 402 -17.48 2.18 -17.23
CA LYS A 402 -16.07 2.28 -17.64
C LYS A 402 -15.48 0.95 -18.09
N VAL A 403 -16.25 -0.13 -18.07
CA VAL A 403 -15.83 -1.43 -18.62
C VAL A 403 -16.36 -1.53 -20.05
N SER A 404 -15.48 -1.88 -20.98
CA SER A 404 -15.86 -2.03 -22.39
C SER A 404 -16.49 -3.41 -22.61
N PRO A 405 -17.69 -3.48 -23.22
CA PRO A 405 -18.32 -4.75 -23.60
C PRO A 405 -17.76 -5.33 -24.90
N ASP A 406 -17.22 -4.49 -25.79
CA ASP A 406 -16.91 -4.85 -27.18
C ASP A 406 -15.44 -5.23 -27.41
N GLY A 407 -14.59 -5.07 -26.39
CA GLY A 407 -13.17 -5.44 -26.44
C GLY A 407 -12.90 -6.79 -25.82
N SER A 408 -11.91 -7.51 -26.36
CA SER A 408 -11.39 -8.74 -25.73
C SER A 408 -9.86 -8.72 -25.63
N LEU A 409 -9.37 -9.33 -24.56
CA LEU A 409 -7.95 -9.63 -24.37
C LEU A 409 -7.81 -11.14 -24.11
N GLY A 410 -6.92 -11.79 -24.85
CA GLY A 410 -6.40 -13.10 -24.51
C GLY A 410 -5.12 -12.95 -23.68
N LEU A 411 -4.92 -13.82 -22.71
CA LEU A 411 -3.70 -13.89 -21.92
C LEU A 411 -3.14 -15.31 -21.96
N ALA A 412 -1.86 -15.42 -22.28
CA ALA A 412 -1.11 -16.67 -22.25
C ALA A 412 0.19 -16.46 -21.48
N VAL A 413 0.62 -17.48 -20.75
CA VAL A 413 1.82 -17.44 -19.92
C VAL A 413 2.84 -18.41 -20.52
N SER A 414 4.04 -17.94 -20.81
CA SER A 414 5.11 -18.76 -21.38
C SER A 414 6.16 -19.04 -20.30
N SER A 415 6.49 -20.32 -20.09
CA SER A 415 7.62 -20.87 -19.30
C SER A 415 7.49 -21.01 -17.77
N ASP A 416 8.35 -21.87 -17.21
CA ASP A 416 8.66 -22.07 -15.78
C ASP A 416 10.19 -21.92 -15.57
N PRO A 417 10.67 -21.05 -14.65
CA PRO A 417 9.89 -20.08 -13.89
C PRO A 417 9.27 -19.01 -14.80
N ILE A 418 8.12 -18.45 -14.39
CA ILE A 418 7.35 -17.50 -15.21
C ILE A 418 8.12 -16.20 -15.38
N ALA A 419 8.78 -16.06 -16.53
CA ALA A 419 9.46 -14.84 -16.90
C ALA A 419 8.57 -13.90 -17.72
N ARG A 420 7.58 -14.43 -18.44
CA ARG A 420 6.95 -13.71 -19.56
C ARG A 420 5.51 -14.14 -19.85
N VAL A 421 4.67 -13.15 -20.14
CA VAL A 421 3.29 -13.34 -20.60
C VAL A 421 3.07 -12.68 -21.95
N THR A 422 2.16 -13.27 -22.71
CA THR A 422 1.71 -12.80 -24.01
C THR A 422 0.26 -12.38 -23.90
N VAL A 423 -0.05 -11.17 -24.32
CA VAL A 423 -1.41 -10.63 -24.39
C VAL A 423 -1.80 -10.50 -25.86
N ASP A 424 -2.83 -11.23 -26.28
CA ASP A 424 -3.47 -11.07 -27.59
C ASP A 424 -4.61 -10.06 -27.44
N ALA A 425 -4.47 -8.87 -28.02
CA ALA A 425 -5.47 -7.82 -27.88
C ALA A 425 -6.36 -7.70 -29.11
N LYS A 426 -7.67 -7.56 -28.87
CA LYS A 426 -8.70 -7.20 -29.85
C LYS A 426 -9.66 -6.21 -29.20
N ALA A 427 -9.15 -5.01 -28.92
CA ALA A 427 -9.76 -4.10 -27.96
C ALA A 427 -10.79 -3.12 -28.54
N GLY A 428 -11.07 -3.16 -29.84
CA GLY A 428 -12.02 -2.27 -30.54
C GLY A 428 -11.54 -0.82 -30.72
N ALA A 429 -10.60 -0.35 -29.88
CA ALA A 429 -9.93 0.94 -29.98
C ALA A 429 -8.45 0.82 -29.59
N ALA A 430 -7.64 1.81 -29.97
CA ALA A 430 -6.24 1.84 -29.60
C ALA A 430 -6.07 1.82 -28.08
N ILE A 431 -5.03 1.12 -27.63
CA ILE A 431 -4.77 0.87 -26.22
C ILE A 431 -3.84 1.97 -25.72
N ARG A 432 -4.34 2.80 -24.81
CA ARG A 432 -3.53 3.82 -24.13
C ARG A 432 -2.55 3.19 -23.16
N ARG A 433 -2.96 2.12 -22.49
CA ARG A 433 -2.18 1.43 -21.45
C ARG A 433 -2.57 -0.03 -21.39
N LEU A 434 -1.58 -0.91 -21.22
CA LEU A 434 -1.78 -2.33 -20.96
C LEU A 434 -1.03 -2.69 -19.69
N HIS A 435 -1.75 -3.17 -18.68
CA HIS A 435 -1.18 -3.59 -17.41
C HIS A 435 -1.52 -5.05 -17.09
N LEU A 436 -0.61 -5.70 -16.38
CA LEU A 436 -0.86 -7.01 -15.78
C LEU A 436 -1.35 -6.80 -14.35
N GLN A 437 -2.38 -7.53 -13.99
CA GLN A 437 -3.00 -7.51 -12.68
C GLN A 437 -2.75 -8.83 -11.96
N ASP A 438 -2.36 -8.73 -10.69
CA ASP A 438 -2.21 -9.85 -9.77
C ASP A 438 -2.72 -9.40 -8.39
N GLY A 439 -4.04 -9.19 -8.30
CA GLY A 439 -4.74 -8.76 -7.08
C GLY A 439 -4.06 -7.60 -6.31
N THR A 440 -3.66 -7.88 -5.07
CA THR A 440 -2.98 -6.93 -4.16
C THR A 440 -1.54 -6.58 -4.59
N ARG A 441 -0.99 -7.27 -5.59
CA ARG A 441 0.42 -7.21 -5.96
C ARG A 441 0.75 -6.19 -7.04
N SER A 442 -0.26 -5.71 -7.75
CA SER A 442 -0.12 -4.72 -8.83
C SER A 442 -1.08 -3.56 -8.62
N LEU A 443 -0.63 -2.32 -8.82
CA LEU A 443 -1.48 -1.14 -8.97
C LEU A 443 -1.12 -0.39 -10.26
N GLY A 444 -2.09 -0.27 -11.17
CA GLY A 444 -1.96 0.55 -12.37
C GLY A 444 -2.82 1.80 -12.23
N VAL A 445 -2.24 2.95 -11.95
CA VAL A 445 -2.99 4.22 -11.90
C VAL A 445 -3.51 4.56 -13.30
N PHE A 446 -4.66 5.24 -13.41
CA PHE A 446 -5.21 5.74 -14.68
C PHE A 446 -5.20 7.27 -14.65
N ARG A 447 -4.06 7.90 -14.91
CA ARG A 447 -4.03 9.36 -15.14
C ARG A 447 -4.34 9.66 -16.59
N ASP A 448 -5.12 10.70 -16.84
CA ASP A 448 -5.30 11.23 -18.18
C ASP A 448 -3.95 11.63 -18.76
N ALA A 449 -3.64 11.05 -19.91
CA ALA A 449 -2.49 11.47 -20.68
C ALA A 449 -2.92 12.72 -21.47
N GLU A 450 -2.07 13.75 -21.49
CA GLU A 450 -2.10 14.69 -22.62
C GLU A 450 -2.03 13.88 -23.91
N ARG A 451 -2.83 14.26 -24.91
CA ARG A 451 -2.84 13.54 -26.20
C ARG A 451 -1.41 13.45 -26.73
N PRO A 452 -0.85 12.24 -26.94
CA PRO A 452 0.47 12.12 -27.51
C PRO A 452 0.50 12.80 -28.87
N SER A 453 1.55 13.58 -29.13
CA SER A 453 1.88 13.91 -30.52
C SER A 453 2.37 12.60 -31.16
N PRO A 454 1.99 12.29 -32.41
CA PRO A 454 2.47 11.08 -33.11
C PRO A 454 4.00 10.93 -33.09
N GLU A 455 4.72 12.05 -33.02
CA GLU A 455 6.19 12.13 -33.11
C GLU A 455 6.89 12.13 -31.74
N LEU A 456 6.19 12.52 -30.66
CA LEU A 456 6.79 12.69 -29.33
C LEU A 456 5.85 12.19 -28.24
N LEU A 457 6.27 11.12 -27.56
CA LEU A 457 5.58 10.63 -26.36
C LEU A 457 5.94 11.54 -25.19
N ARG A 458 4.91 11.97 -24.45
CA ARG A 458 5.07 12.90 -23.32
C ARG A 458 4.84 12.23 -21.98
N ASN A 459 5.51 12.75 -20.95
CA ASN A 459 5.34 12.32 -19.56
C ASN A 459 5.53 10.80 -19.35
N LEU A 460 6.55 10.22 -19.99
CA LEU A 460 6.97 8.84 -19.71
C LEU A 460 7.74 8.82 -18.39
N PHE A 461 7.56 7.79 -17.57
CA PHE A 461 8.29 7.67 -16.30
C PHE A 461 9.21 6.46 -16.30
N ILE A 462 10.47 6.69 -15.97
CA ILE A 462 11.46 5.63 -15.75
C ILE A 462 11.76 5.56 -14.26
N ARG A 463 11.57 4.38 -13.67
CA ARG A 463 12.09 4.06 -12.36
C ARG A 463 13.50 3.51 -12.50
N LEU A 464 14.42 4.17 -11.84
CA LEU A 464 15.79 3.71 -11.61
C LEU A 464 15.90 3.15 -10.19
N GLN A 465 16.48 1.96 -10.07
CA GLN A 465 16.83 1.37 -8.78
C GLN A 465 18.33 1.12 -8.72
N SER A 466 18.94 1.34 -7.55
CA SER A 466 20.37 1.16 -7.33
C SER A 466 20.65 0.49 -5.98
N SER A 467 21.61 -0.43 -5.95
CA SER A 467 22.05 -1.09 -4.71
C SER A 467 23.01 -0.24 -3.86
N ALA A 468 23.57 0.84 -4.41
CA ALA A 468 24.53 1.72 -3.72
C ALA A 468 24.39 3.18 -4.16
N ALA A 469 24.75 4.11 -3.27
CA ALA A 469 24.80 5.53 -3.59
C ALA A 469 26.00 5.83 -4.51
N ILE A 470 25.75 6.06 -5.79
CA ILE A 470 26.78 6.37 -6.79
C ILE A 470 26.34 7.55 -7.66
N PRO A 471 27.26 8.38 -8.16
CA PRO A 471 26.95 9.43 -9.12
C PRO A 471 26.63 8.81 -10.49
N LEU A 472 25.55 9.29 -11.12
CA LEU A 472 25.03 8.82 -12.41
C LEU A 472 24.82 10.00 -13.37
N GLU A 473 24.91 9.71 -14.67
CA GLU A 473 24.57 10.60 -15.77
C GLU A 473 23.56 9.90 -16.69
N LEU A 474 22.42 10.54 -16.98
CA LEU A 474 21.37 10.01 -17.87
C LEU A 474 21.22 10.87 -19.13
N THR A 475 21.10 10.21 -20.28
CA THR A 475 20.73 10.83 -21.56
C THR A 475 19.57 10.09 -22.23
N VAL A 476 18.77 10.84 -23.01
CA VAL A 476 17.64 10.35 -23.80
C VAL A 476 17.76 10.91 -25.22
N SER A 477 18.05 10.08 -26.22
CA SER A 477 18.28 10.56 -27.58
C SER A 477 16.99 11.10 -28.22
N GLY A 478 17.04 12.30 -28.81
CA GLY A 478 15.88 12.93 -29.45
C GLY A 478 14.78 13.35 -28.47
N GLY A 479 14.99 13.17 -27.16
CA GLY A 479 14.06 13.50 -26.10
C GLY A 479 14.65 14.46 -25.07
N ARG A 480 13.97 14.59 -23.94
CA ARG A 480 14.43 15.37 -22.78
C ARG A 480 14.00 14.74 -21.48
N VAL A 481 14.79 14.95 -20.43
CA VAL A 481 14.37 14.65 -19.05
C VAL A 481 13.62 15.86 -18.53
N ILE A 482 12.41 15.67 -18.01
CA ILE A 482 11.60 16.77 -17.49
C ILE A 482 11.95 17.05 -16.03
N ASP A 483 11.98 16.00 -15.20
CA ASP A 483 12.34 16.08 -13.78
C ASP A 483 12.77 14.72 -13.22
N LEU A 484 13.30 14.77 -12.00
CA LEU A 484 13.74 13.61 -11.24
C LEU A 484 13.35 13.77 -9.76
N TYR A 485 12.70 12.76 -9.19
CA TYR A 485 12.23 12.79 -7.81
C TYR A 485 12.27 11.39 -7.16
N THR A 486 11.86 11.30 -5.90
CA THR A 486 11.75 10.04 -5.13
C THR A 486 10.31 9.92 -4.64
N THR A 487 9.78 8.71 -4.58
CA THR A 487 8.37 8.38 -4.31
C THR A 487 7.97 8.43 -2.83
N ALA A 488 8.86 8.89 -1.95
CA ALA A 488 8.59 9.03 -0.52
C ALA A 488 8.09 10.44 -0.17
N HIS A 489 7.36 10.57 0.96
CA HIS A 489 6.68 11.74 1.58
C HIS A 489 7.22 13.16 1.44
N CYS A 490 8.43 13.34 0.94
CA CYS A 490 8.88 14.63 0.48
C CYS A 490 9.03 14.56 -1.04
N PRO A 491 8.16 15.22 -1.81
CA PRO A 491 8.54 15.74 -3.10
C PRO A 491 9.63 16.79 -2.83
N HIS A 492 10.85 16.34 -2.56
CA HIS A 492 12.02 17.11 -2.92
C HIS A 492 12.05 17.03 -4.43
N ILE A 493 11.21 17.86 -5.05
CA ILE A 493 11.29 18.12 -6.47
C ILE A 493 12.56 18.94 -6.62
N GLY A 494 13.68 18.24 -6.76
CA GLY A 494 14.76 18.79 -7.57
C GLY A 494 14.21 18.82 -8.99
N VAL A 495 13.38 19.82 -9.32
CA VAL A 495 13.08 20.14 -10.72
C VAL A 495 14.43 20.56 -11.29
N MET A 496 15.18 19.60 -11.80
CA MET A 496 16.19 19.93 -12.79
C MET A 496 15.41 20.03 -14.09
N GLU A 497 15.11 21.25 -14.53
CA GLU A 497 14.76 21.46 -15.93
C GLU A 497 15.92 20.95 -16.76
N ALA A 498 15.82 19.73 -17.23
CA ALA A 498 16.83 19.17 -18.10
C ALA A 498 16.42 19.46 -19.55
N GLY A 499 17.25 20.28 -20.20
CA GLY A 499 17.23 20.42 -21.64
C GLY A 499 17.76 19.14 -22.32
N PRO A 500 18.16 19.20 -23.59
CA PRO A 500 18.75 18.07 -24.32
C PRO A 500 20.13 17.60 -23.78
N ALA A 501 20.58 18.15 -22.64
CA ALA A 501 21.86 17.86 -22.03
C ALA A 501 21.80 16.64 -21.08
N PRO A 502 22.93 15.95 -20.85
CA PRO A 502 23.01 14.88 -19.85
C PRO A 502 22.64 15.37 -18.45
N VAL A 503 21.79 14.61 -17.76
CA VAL A 503 21.37 14.91 -16.38
C VAL A 503 22.27 14.15 -15.42
N ARG A 504 23.01 14.88 -14.59
CA ARG A 504 23.85 14.31 -13.52
C ARG A 504 23.13 14.32 -12.19
N PHE A 505 23.09 13.19 -11.51
CA PHE A 505 22.42 13.04 -10.22
C PHE A 505 23.03 11.89 -9.42
N SER A 506 22.82 11.88 -8.10
CA SER A 506 23.13 10.68 -7.31
C SER A 506 22.02 9.66 -7.43
N SER A 507 22.38 8.38 -7.58
CA SER A 507 21.43 7.27 -7.53
C SER A 507 20.60 7.27 -6.25
N PHE A 508 21.12 7.87 -5.17
CA PHE A 508 20.44 7.96 -3.87
C PHE A 508 19.97 9.37 -3.51
N ALA A 509 18.79 9.52 -2.90
CA ALA A 509 18.27 10.84 -2.48
C ALA A 509 19.14 11.53 -1.44
N PRO A 510 19.49 12.82 -1.64
CA PRO A 510 20.33 13.54 -0.67
C PRO A 510 19.66 13.70 0.71
N HIS A 511 18.31 13.58 0.81
CA HIS A 511 17.57 13.83 2.06
C HIS A 511 16.48 12.80 2.44
N SER A 512 16.40 11.62 1.81
CA SER A 512 15.34 10.63 2.17
C SER A 512 15.67 9.77 3.39
N ALA A 513 16.13 10.40 4.48
CA ALA A 513 16.43 9.71 5.74
C ALA A 513 15.19 9.04 6.38
N SER A 514 13.98 9.45 5.99
CA SER A 514 12.76 9.13 6.74
C SER A 514 12.00 7.89 6.28
N TYR A 515 12.10 7.47 5.01
CA TYR A 515 11.26 6.40 4.48
C TYR A 515 11.94 5.64 3.35
N GLY A 516 12.71 4.59 3.67
CA GLY A 516 12.72 3.32 2.93
C GLY A 516 12.82 3.35 1.40
N GLY A 517 13.36 4.40 0.78
CA GLY A 517 13.40 4.58 -0.67
C GLY A 517 14.68 5.22 -1.19
N LYS A 518 15.77 5.26 -0.39
CA LYS A 518 17.01 5.97 -0.72
C LYS A 518 17.53 5.65 -2.13
N GLY A 519 17.50 4.38 -2.55
CA GLY A 519 18.00 3.94 -3.86
C GLY A 519 16.97 3.83 -4.99
N ASN A 520 15.77 4.41 -4.84
CA ASN A 520 14.78 4.50 -5.91
C ASN A 520 14.70 5.94 -6.44
N ARG A 521 14.66 6.07 -7.76
CA ARG A 521 14.54 7.33 -8.48
C ARG A 521 13.46 7.23 -9.53
N LEU A 522 12.63 8.25 -9.61
CA LEU A 522 11.65 8.42 -10.68
C LEU A 522 12.12 9.54 -11.58
N ILE A 523 12.10 9.27 -12.88
CA ILE A 523 12.62 10.15 -13.92
C ILE A 523 11.50 10.35 -14.92
N ARG A 524 10.98 11.58 -15.04
CA ARG A 524 9.97 11.91 -16.04
C ARG A 524 10.68 12.37 -17.32
N ILE A 525 10.29 11.85 -18.47
CA ILE A 525 10.90 12.16 -19.77
C ILE A 525 9.83 12.42 -20.84
N ASP A 526 10.20 13.21 -21.84
CA ASP A 526 9.54 13.24 -23.15
C ASP A 526 10.49 12.60 -24.16
N ALA A 527 10.02 11.68 -25.00
CA ALA A 527 10.89 10.95 -25.92
C ALA A 527 10.17 10.46 -27.17
N PRO A 528 10.83 10.44 -28.35
CA PRO A 528 10.31 9.75 -29.52
C PRO A 528 10.33 8.22 -29.31
N ARG A 529 9.55 7.48 -30.10
CA ARG A 529 9.41 6.01 -29.94
C ARG A 529 10.72 5.25 -30.10
N ASP A 530 11.64 5.78 -30.89
CA ASP A 530 12.97 5.22 -31.20
C ASP A 530 14.08 5.75 -30.28
N ALA A 531 13.74 6.51 -29.22
CA ALA A 531 14.73 7.05 -28.29
C ALA A 531 15.59 5.95 -27.65
N VAL A 532 16.87 6.23 -27.50
CA VAL A 532 17.85 5.45 -26.75
C VAL A 532 18.07 6.13 -25.41
N ILE A 533 17.94 5.35 -24.34
CA ILE A 533 18.16 5.74 -22.96
C ILE A 533 19.52 5.20 -22.53
N ARG A 534 20.40 6.09 -22.08
CA ARG A 534 21.75 5.73 -21.64
C ARG A 534 22.02 6.27 -20.24
N LEU A 535 22.43 5.39 -19.34
CA LEU A 535 22.77 5.67 -17.95
C LEU A 535 24.24 5.31 -17.68
N ILE A 536 25.03 6.26 -17.21
CA ILE A 536 26.49 6.14 -17.06
C ILE A 536 26.88 6.43 -15.60
N PRO A 537 27.66 5.57 -14.93
CA PRO A 537 28.32 5.92 -13.68
C PRO A 537 29.33 7.04 -13.91
N ALA A 538 29.26 8.13 -13.13
CA ALA A 538 30.16 9.26 -13.35
C ALA A 538 31.63 8.82 -13.19
N GLY A 539 32.45 9.15 -14.20
CA GLY A 539 33.87 8.77 -14.24
C GLY A 539 34.18 7.37 -14.79
N ASN A 540 33.18 6.57 -15.18
CA ASN A 540 33.39 5.24 -15.77
C ASN A 540 32.42 4.99 -16.94
N ALA A 541 32.78 5.50 -18.13
CA ALA A 541 31.96 5.39 -19.34
C ALA A 541 31.81 3.95 -19.86
N ASP A 542 32.77 3.07 -19.53
CA ASP A 542 32.80 1.67 -19.98
C ASP A 542 31.77 0.79 -19.28
N SER A 543 31.16 1.29 -18.19
CA SER A 543 30.10 0.61 -17.43
C SER A 543 28.69 1.16 -17.71
N ALA A 544 28.48 1.78 -18.88
CA ALA A 544 27.19 2.35 -19.26
C ALA A 544 26.10 1.29 -19.49
N ILE A 545 24.87 1.63 -19.10
CA ILE A 545 23.65 0.87 -19.39
C ILE A 545 22.94 1.60 -20.52
N GLU A 546 22.72 0.93 -21.64
CA GLU A 546 22.05 1.50 -22.81
C GLU A 546 20.89 0.62 -23.26
N THR A 547 19.76 1.24 -23.63
CA THR A 547 18.57 0.55 -24.10
C THR A 547 17.69 1.43 -24.95
N ALA A 548 17.07 0.87 -25.99
CA ALA A 548 16.00 1.56 -26.69
C ALA A 548 14.76 1.66 -25.79
N LEU A 549 13.98 2.73 -25.95
CA LEU A 549 12.71 2.92 -25.25
C LEU A 549 11.76 1.73 -25.50
N ASP A 550 11.75 1.19 -26.73
CA ASP A 550 11.00 -0.01 -27.07
C ASP A 550 11.50 -1.28 -26.35
N GLY A 551 12.80 -1.30 -25.97
CA GLY A 551 13.37 -2.34 -25.12
C GLY A 551 12.77 -2.32 -23.70
N LEU A 552 12.71 -1.14 -23.08
CA LEU A 552 12.06 -0.96 -21.77
C LEU A 552 10.53 -1.18 -21.81
N ARG A 553 9.90 -1.04 -22.99
CA ARG A 553 8.49 -1.42 -23.19
C ARG A 553 8.27 -2.92 -23.00
N SER A 554 9.26 -3.77 -23.30
CA SER A 554 9.11 -5.23 -23.21
C SER A 554 9.40 -5.79 -21.81
N GLY A 555 10.20 -5.08 -21.00
CA GLY A 555 10.60 -5.54 -19.69
C GLY A 555 11.56 -4.59 -18.96
N ARG A 556 12.09 -5.05 -17.83
CA ARG A 556 13.11 -4.32 -17.06
C ARG A 556 14.51 -4.56 -17.63
N LEU A 557 15.38 -3.58 -17.51
CA LEU A 557 16.81 -3.77 -17.75
C LEU A 557 17.57 -3.73 -16.43
N THR A 558 18.13 -4.86 -16.01
CA THR A 558 19.01 -4.95 -14.82
C THR A 558 20.43 -5.31 -15.24
N ARG A 559 21.41 -4.61 -14.67
CA ARG A 559 22.85 -4.83 -14.90
C ARG A 559 23.62 -4.66 -13.60
N THR A 560 24.60 -5.54 -13.38
CA THR A 560 25.63 -5.37 -12.36
C THR A 560 26.84 -4.70 -13.01
N ILE A 561 27.27 -3.57 -12.45
CA ILE A 561 28.42 -2.79 -12.89
C ILE A 561 29.51 -2.78 -11.82
N GLN A 562 30.74 -2.46 -12.20
CA GLN A 562 31.83 -2.23 -11.24
C GLN A 562 32.01 -0.73 -11.00
N HIS A 563 31.93 -0.30 -9.75
CA HIS A 563 32.19 1.08 -9.34
C HIS A 563 33.14 1.07 -8.15
N GLU A 564 34.31 1.71 -8.28
CA GLU A 564 35.34 1.75 -7.24
C GLU A 564 35.72 0.37 -6.68
N GLY A 565 35.78 -0.64 -7.55
CA GLY A 565 36.13 -2.02 -7.18
C GLY A 565 35.01 -2.80 -6.45
N ARG A 566 33.80 -2.26 -6.38
CA ARG A 566 32.62 -2.91 -5.79
C ARG A 566 31.54 -3.17 -6.83
N PRO A 567 30.84 -4.31 -6.77
CA PRO A 567 29.68 -4.56 -7.62
C PRO A 567 28.49 -3.68 -7.19
N VAL A 568 27.89 -2.99 -8.14
CA VAL A 568 26.65 -2.21 -7.96
C VAL A 568 25.61 -2.68 -8.96
N VAL A 569 24.41 -2.98 -8.48
CA VAL A 569 23.28 -3.38 -9.33
C VAL A 569 22.46 -2.14 -9.66
N LEU A 570 22.19 -1.94 -10.96
CA LEU A 570 21.32 -0.90 -11.48
C LEU A 570 20.17 -1.53 -12.26
N SER A 571 18.96 -0.99 -12.09
CA SER A 571 17.77 -1.42 -12.82
C SER A 571 16.99 -0.24 -13.39
N LEU A 572 16.62 -0.31 -14.67
CA LEU A 572 15.80 0.66 -15.38
C LEU A 572 14.47 0.02 -15.79
N ILE A 573 13.38 0.74 -15.52
CA ILE A 573 12.02 0.22 -15.63
C ILE A 573 11.08 1.33 -16.11
N LEU A 574 10.34 1.12 -17.20
CA LEU A 574 9.24 2.02 -17.57
C LEU A 574 8.05 1.81 -16.62
N CYS A 575 7.51 2.88 -16.05
CA CYS A 575 6.49 2.84 -15.00
C CYS A 575 5.55 4.05 -15.04
N HIS A 576 4.76 4.25 -13.98
CA HIS A 576 3.93 5.44 -13.77
C HIS A 576 4.14 6.02 -12.36
N ASP A 577 4.71 7.23 -12.26
CA ASP A 577 4.82 8.03 -11.01
C ASP A 577 5.12 7.21 -9.73
N GLY A 578 6.07 6.29 -9.81
CA GLY A 578 6.51 5.48 -8.67
C GLY A 578 5.83 4.16 -8.45
N THR A 579 4.72 3.91 -9.14
CA THR A 579 3.97 2.66 -9.06
C THR A 579 4.60 1.56 -9.92
N ASP A 580 4.01 0.37 -9.93
CA ASP A 580 4.54 -0.82 -10.59
C ASP A 580 4.93 -0.59 -12.08
N PRO A 581 5.86 -1.38 -12.66
CA PRO A 581 6.16 -1.44 -14.08
C PRO A 581 4.89 -1.78 -14.85
N ASN A 582 4.15 -0.72 -15.19
CA ASN A 582 2.95 -0.74 -15.97
C ASN A 582 3.19 0.32 -17.03
N ILE A 583 3.07 -0.11 -18.28
CA ILE A 583 3.66 0.59 -19.42
C ILE A 583 2.76 1.75 -19.84
N ASP A 584 3.27 2.97 -19.69
CA ASP A 584 2.69 4.19 -20.24
C ASP A 584 3.10 4.34 -21.71
N PHE A 585 2.65 3.43 -22.56
CA PHE A 585 3.00 3.43 -23.98
C PHE A 585 1.77 3.09 -24.83
N PRO A 586 1.36 3.94 -25.78
CA PRO A 586 0.25 3.64 -26.67
C PRO A 586 0.55 2.45 -27.58
N LEU A 587 -0.39 1.49 -27.60
CA LEU A 587 -0.36 0.27 -28.40
C LEU A 587 -1.53 0.26 -29.39
N PRO A 588 -1.38 -0.40 -30.55
CA PRO A 588 -2.50 -0.57 -31.49
C PRO A 588 -3.66 -1.34 -30.85
N ALA A 589 -4.86 -1.14 -31.40
CA ALA A 589 -6.09 -1.80 -30.92
C ALA A 589 -6.03 -3.33 -31.00
N THR A 590 -5.25 -3.83 -31.95
CA THR A 590 -5.04 -5.25 -32.22
C THR A 590 -3.56 -5.57 -32.26
N GLY A 591 -3.16 -6.68 -31.66
CA GLY A 591 -1.79 -7.16 -31.72
C GLY A 591 -1.43 -8.15 -30.61
N VAL A 592 -0.28 -8.78 -30.76
CA VAL A 592 0.30 -9.68 -29.76
C VAL A 592 1.40 -8.94 -29.02
N PHE A 593 1.26 -8.81 -27.70
CA PHE A 593 2.16 -8.05 -26.86
C PHE A 593 2.80 -8.94 -25.81
N THR A 594 4.12 -8.92 -25.77
CA THR A 594 4.91 -9.67 -24.80
C THR A 594 5.29 -8.78 -23.62
N ARG A 595 5.14 -9.29 -22.40
CA ARG A 595 5.45 -8.57 -21.17
C ARG A 595 6.24 -9.46 -20.24
N ASP A 596 7.37 -8.96 -19.75
CA ASP A 596 8.01 -9.59 -18.61
C ASP A 596 7.13 -9.42 -17.37
N VAL A 597 6.91 -10.50 -16.63
CA VAL A 597 6.22 -10.38 -15.35
C VAL A 597 7.25 -9.80 -14.39
N PRO A 598 6.94 -8.69 -13.69
CA PRO A 598 7.90 -8.05 -12.81
C PRO A 598 8.07 -8.87 -11.53
N LEU A 599 8.66 -10.07 -11.64
CA LEU A 599 8.74 -11.09 -10.60
C LEU A 599 10.18 -11.52 -10.33
N PHE A 600 10.37 -12.09 -9.15
CA PHE A 600 11.55 -12.87 -8.82
C PHE A 600 11.36 -14.28 -9.40
N PRO A 601 12.38 -14.89 -10.02
CA PRO A 601 12.26 -16.23 -10.62
C PRO A 601 12.21 -17.37 -9.59
N GLU A 602 12.42 -17.10 -8.29
CA GLU A 602 12.22 -18.10 -7.25
C GLU A 602 10.73 -18.41 -7.02
N PRO A 603 10.38 -19.55 -6.37
CA PRO A 603 9.01 -20.02 -6.26
C PRO A 603 8.13 -19.12 -5.38
N GLU A 604 7.62 -18.00 -5.92
CA GLU A 604 6.53 -17.24 -5.31
C GLU A 604 5.19 -17.99 -5.48
N GLY A 605 5.07 -19.21 -4.95
CA GLY A 605 3.83 -20.00 -4.89
C GLY A 605 2.89 -19.91 -6.11
N LEU A 606 1.59 -19.98 -5.86
CA LEU A 606 0.50 -19.84 -6.83
C LEU A 606 0.16 -18.37 -7.02
N ARG A 607 -0.12 -17.98 -8.27
CA ARG A 607 -0.45 -16.62 -8.70
C ARG A 607 -1.68 -16.64 -9.60
N VAL A 608 -2.40 -15.53 -9.64
CA VAL A 608 -3.59 -15.37 -10.46
C VAL A 608 -3.40 -14.08 -11.24
N VAL A 609 -3.12 -14.21 -12.54
CA VAL A 609 -2.76 -13.08 -13.39
C VAL A 609 -3.88 -12.81 -14.37
N SER A 610 -4.29 -11.54 -14.53
CA SER A 610 -5.11 -11.07 -15.63
C SER A 610 -4.45 -9.88 -16.33
N ALA A 611 -4.82 -9.59 -17.56
CA ALA A 611 -4.44 -8.37 -18.25
C ALA A 611 -5.61 -7.39 -18.24
N ALA A 612 -5.29 -6.11 -18.24
CA ALA A 612 -6.28 -5.06 -18.43
C ALA A 612 -5.72 -3.93 -19.29
N ALA A 613 -6.55 -3.44 -20.20
CA ALA A 613 -6.19 -2.41 -21.16
C ALA A 613 -7.09 -1.20 -20.99
N LEU A 614 -6.50 -0.03 -20.76
CA LEU A 614 -7.20 1.24 -20.86
C LEU A 614 -7.17 1.70 -22.32
N LEU A 615 -8.35 1.93 -22.89
CA LEU A 615 -8.52 2.32 -24.28
C LEU A 615 -8.52 3.84 -24.43
N GLU A 616 -8.31 4.33 -25.66
CA GLU A 616 -8.47 5.75 -25.99
C GLU A 616 -9.91 6.26 -25.74
N SER A 617 -10.91 5.37 -25.74
CA SER A 617 -12.29 5.71 -25.33
C SER A 617 -12.43 6.03 -23.84
N GLY A 618 -11.40 5.76 -23.03
CA GLY A 618 -11.44 5.89 -21.57
C GLY A 618 -12.14 4.71 -20.87
N GLN A 619 -12.47 3.64 -21.59
CA GLN A 619 -12.95 2.38 -21.03
C GLN A 619 -11.82 1.38 -20.81
N VAL A 620 -12.07 0.38 -19.96
CA VAL A 620 -11.14 -0.69 -19.62
C VAL A 620 -11.66 -2.03 -20.14
N VAL A 621 -10.78 -2.81 -20.75
CA VAL A 621 -11.04 -4.20 -21.15
C VAL A 621 -10.21 -5.12 -20.26
N TYR A 622 -10.75 -6.27 -19.87
CA TYR A 622 -10.07 -7.29 -19.08
C TYR A 622 -9.86 -8.57 -19.89
N SER A 623 -8.79 -9.31 -19.59
CA SER A 623 -8.63 -10.69 -20.06
C SER A 623 -9.28 -11.68 -19.07
N PRO A 624 -9.59 -12.91 -19.52
CA PRO A 624 -9.69 -14.04 -18.61
C PRO A 624 -8.42 -14.16 -17.76
N ALA A 625 -8.60 -14.52 -16.49
CA ALA A 625 -7.49 -14.76 -15.58
C ALA A 625 -6.83 -16.12 -15.86
N VAL A 626 -5.55 -16.22 -15.55
CA VAL A 626 -4.76 -17.45 -15.66
C VAL A 626 -4.14 -17.75 -14.31
N VAL A 627 -4.28 -18.99 -13.86
CA VAL A 627 -3.54 -19.50 -12.70
C VAL A 627 -2.13 -19.81 -13.16
N VAL A 628 -1.18 -19.26 -12.43
CA VAL A 628 0.24 -19.33 -12.71
C VAL A 628 0.89 -20.08 -11.55
N GLU A 629 1.38 -21.28 -11.83
CA GLU A 629 1.99 -22.18 -10.85
C GLU A 629 3.48 -22.32 -11.10
N SER A 630 4.30 -22.22 -10.05
CA SER A 630 5.68 -22.72 -10.11
C SER A 630 5.67 -24.26 -10.24
N ALA A 631 6.59 -24.84 -11.00
CA ALA A 631 6.74 -26.31 -11.04
C ALA A 631 7.30 -26.90 -9.72
N VAL A 632 7.77 -26.05 -8.82
CA VAL A 632 8.34 -26.41 -7.52
C VAL A 632 7.23 -26.50 -6.46
N GLY A 633 7.28 -27.50 -5.57
CA GLY A 633 6.35 -27.59 -4.43
C GLY A 633 4.96 -28.19 -4.71
N LYS A 634 4.82 -29.16 -5.63
CA LYS A 634 3.52 -29.86 -5.87
C LYS A 634 3.13 -30.87 -4.78
N ASN A 635 4.05 -31.22 -3.88
CA ASN A 635 3.74 -32.09 -2.75
C ASN A 635 2.69 -31.44 -1.86
N SER A 636 1.81 -32.22 -1.24
CA SER A 636 0.82 -31.69 -0.30
C SER A 636 1.46 -31.39 1.06
N ALA A 637 0.94 -30.38 1.75
CA ALA A 637 1.21 -30.05 3.13
C ALA A 637 -0.12 -29.90 3.88
N SER A 638 -0.12 -30.30 5.14
CA SER A 638 -1.26 -30.07 6.04
C SER A 638 -1.38 -28.59 6.34
N LEU A 639 -2.61 -28.12 6.43
CA LEU A 639 -2.93 -26.75 6.81
C LEU A 639 -4.12 -26.73 7.75
N ASP A 640 -3.94 -26.05 8.88
CA ASP A 640 -5.01 -25.67 9.77
C ASP A 640 -5.48 -24.25 9.40
N TRP A 641 -6.79 -24.02 9.31
CA TRP A 641 -7.37 -22.74 8.92
C TRP A 641 -8.66 -22.46 9.69
N ILE A 642 -9.12 -21.21 9.73
CA ILE A 642 -10.30 -20.81 10.51
C ILE A 642 -11.46 -20.56 9.56
N GLU A 643 -12.57 -21.27 9.78
CA GLU A 643 -13.84 -20.99 9.14
C GLU A 643 -14.54 -19.83 9.88
N THR A 644 -14.40 -18.62 9.35
CA THR A 644 -14.76 -17.41 10.10
C THR A 644 -16.21 -16.99 9.91
N HIS A 645 -16.82 -17.33 8.76
CA HIS A 645 -18.16 -16.92 8.34
C HIS A 645 -18.39 -15.39 8.27
N GLY A 646 -17.31 -14.60 8.42
CA GLY A 646 -17.33 -13.14 8.36
C GLY A 646 -16.47 -12.62 7.21
N SER A 647 -16.59 -11.34 6.91
CA SER A 647 -15.72 -10.67 5.94
C SER A 647 -14.32 -10.44 6.53
N PHE A 648 -13.33 -10.11 5.68
CA PHE A 648 -11.97 -9.85 6.16
C PHE A 648 -11.93 -8.78 7.27
N ASP A 649 -12.65 -7.69 7.02
CA ASP A 649 -12.64 -6.45 7.81
C ASP A 649 -13.51 -6.54 9.08
N ASP A 650 -14.42 -7.52 9.19
CA ASP A 650 -15.27 -7.75 10.40
C ASP A 650 -14.42 -8.01 11.65
N PHE A 651 -13.18 -8.46 11.45
CA PHE A 651 -12.23 -8.85 12.48
C PHE A 651 -11.07 -7.83 12.61
N VAL A 652 -11.26 -6.61 12.14
CA VAL A 652 -10.31 -5.50 12.28
C VAL A 652 -10.97 -4.35 13.06
N SER A 653 -10.30 -3.86 14.11
CA SER A 653 -10.82 -2.75 14.91
C SER A 653 -10.66 -1.40 14.18
N SER A 654 -11.75 -0.64 14.06
CA SER A 654 -11.74 0.68 13.38
C SER A 654 -10.93 1.76 14.11
N GLY A 655 -10.76 1.67 15.43
CA GLY A 655 -10.10 2.71 16.23
C GLY A 655 -8.65 2.43 16.63
N SER A 656 -8.10 1.25 16.36
CA SER A 656 -6.87 0.81 17.04
C SER A 656 -5.86 0.03 16.21
N MET A 657 -6.09 -0.19 14.91
CA MET A 657 -5.15 -0.91 14.03
C MET A 657 -4.82 -2.35 14.51
N TRP A 658 -5.69 -2.94 15.34
CA TRP A 658 -5.53 -4.27 15.94
C TRP A 658 -6.51 -5.28 15.34
N SER A 659 -6.09 -6.54 15.31
CA SER A 659 -6.95 -7.66 14.93
C SER A 659 -7.88 -8.03 16.08
N VAL A 660 -9.13 -8.35 15.77
CA VAL A 660 -10.12 -8.90 16.71
C VAL A 660 -10.17 -10.42 16.50
N ASN A 661 -9.71 -11.19 17.49
CA ASN A 661 -9.64 -12.65 17.41
C ASN A 661 -10.70 -13.29 18.30
N ALA A 662 -11.95 -13.28 17.84
CA ALA A 662 -13.07 -13.93 18.53
C ALA A 662 -13.19 -15.43 18.20
N PHE A 663 -12.10 -16.06 17.73
CA PHE A 663 -12.13 -17.41 17.19
C PHE A 663 -12.03 -18.47 18.29
N THR A 664 -12.69 -19.60 18.06
CA THR A 664 -12.70 -20.77 18.95
C THR A 664 -12.12 -22.00 18.26
N ALA A 665 -11.68 -22.99 19.05
CA ALA A 665 -10.98 -24.17 18.52
C ALA A 665 -11.84 -25.01 17.55
N ASP A 666 -13.17 -25.03 17.71
CA ASP A 666 -14.11 -25.74 16.83
C ASP A 666 -14.26 -25.11 15.43
N GLN A 667 -13.85 -23.84 15.29
CA GLN A 667 -13.78 -23.15 14.00
C GLN A 667 -12.49 -23.48 13.23
N VAL A 668 -11.49 -24.07 13.90
CA VAL A 668 -10.26 -24.53 13.24
C VAL A 668 -10.56 -25.81 12.48
N LYS A 669 -10.36 -25.76 11.16
CA LYS A 669 -10.51 -26.88 10.24
C LYS A 669 -9.14 -27.29 9.71
N LYS A 670 -9.02 -28.55 9.33
CA LYS A 670 -7.80 -29.11 8.73
C LYS A 670 -8.03 -29.44 7.27
N THR A 671 -7.01 -29.23 6.44
CA THR A 671 -7.01 -29.62 5.03
C THR A 671 -5.61 -30.02 4.58
N GLN A 672 -5.50 -30.50 3.34
CA GLN A 672 -4.22 -30.65 2.65
C GLN A 672 -4.22 -29.84 1.37
N LEU A 673 -3.15 -29.09 1.15
CA LEU A 673 -2.95 -28.32 -0.07
C LEU A 673 -1.54 -28.55 -0.63
N PRO A 674 -1.36 -28.52 -1.96
CA PRO A 674 -0.03 -28.38 -2.56
C PRO A 674 0.78 -27.25 -1.92
N ARG A 675 2.07 -27.47 -1.66
CA ARG A 675 2.97 -26.47 -1.02
C ARG A 675 3.03 -25.17 -1.80
N ASN A 676 2.96 -25.23 -3.12
CA ASN A 676 2.93 -24.05 -3.97
C ASN A 676 1.67 -23.17 -3.75
N ARG A 677 0.61 -23.66 -3.08
CA ARG A 677 -0.55 -22.84 -2.70
C ARG A 677 -0.37 -22.10 -1.36
N LEU A 678 0.70 -22.39 -0.63
CA LEU A 678 0.97 -21.82 0.68
C LEU A 678 2.00 -20.68 0.55
N PRO A 679 1.86 -19.57 1.31
CA PRO A 679 2.87 -18.54 1.33
C PRO A 679 4.23 -19.08 1.76
N TYR A 680 5.28 -18.78 1.00
CA TYR A 680 6.65 -19.19 1.26
C TYR A 680 7.61 -18.09 0.81
N PHE A 681 8.64 -17.83 1.61
CA PHE A 681 9.82 -17.12 1.15
C PHE A 681 11.06 -17.56 1.93
N HIS A 682 12.21 -17.41 1.28
CA HIS A 682 13.50 -17.87 1.75
C HIS A 682 14.53 -16.76 1.59
N LEU A 683 15.28 -16.46 2.64
CA LEU A 683 16.40 -15.52 2.61
C LEU A 683 17.70 -16.31 2.74
N GLY A 684 18.40 -16.48 1.61
CA GLY A 684 19.79 -16.94 1.57
C GLY A 684 20.74 -15.74 1.57
N PHE A 685 21.82 -15.79 2.35
CA PHE A 685 22.78 -14.69 2.50
C PHE A 685 23.98 -14.76 1.53
N GLU A 686 23.85 -15.48 0.42
CA GLU A 686 24.85 -15.63 -0.63
C GLU A 686 25.17 -14.33 -1.39
N GLU A 687 24.21 -13.42 -1.48
CA GLU A 687 24.27 -12.30 -2.44
C GLU A 687 25.24 -11.19 -2.03
N GLY A 688 25.59 -11.08 -0.75
CA GLY A 688 26.65 -10.19 -0.24
C GLY A 688 26.52 -8.71 -0.62
N ALA A 689 25.33 -8.23 -1.00
CA ALA A 689 25.12 -6.95 -1.66
C ALA A 689 24.27 -5.98 -0.82
N GLY A 690 24.94 -5.03 -0.15
CA GLY A 690 24.27 -3.91 0.54
C GLY A 690 23.40 -4.35 1.72
N VAL A 691 22.33 -3.59 1.98
CA VAL A 691 21.39 -3.81 3.10
C VAL A 691 20.10 -4.52 2.68
N ARG A 692 19.94 -4.85 1.40
CA ARG A 692 18.69 -5.37 0.84
C ARG A 692 18.76 -6.89 0.75
N LEU A 693 17.68 -7.56 1.11
CA LEU A 693 17.56 -9.02 1.07
C LEU A 693 16.33 -9.38 0.21
N ASN A 694 16.53 -10.18 -0.84
CA ASN A 694 15.51 -10.48 -1.85
C ASN A 694 14.88 -9.23 -2.54
N ASP A 695 15.60 -8.11 -2.66
CA ASP A 695 15.03 -6.84 -3.15
C ASP A 695 15.14 -6.64 -4.67
N TYR A 696 14.68 -7.63 -5.44
CA TYR A 696 14.77 -7.62 -6.90
C TYR A 696 13.45 -7.29 -7.60
N GLY A 697 12.58 -6.47 -7.03
CA GLY A 697 11.35 -6.10 -7.75
C GLY A 697 10.67 -4.81 -7.27
N ILE A 698 9.34 -4.78 -7.44
CA ILE A 698 8.47 -3.66 -7.04
C ILE A 698 8.23 -3.56 -5.54
N GLU A 699 8.11 -2.35 -5.00
CA GLU A 699 7.87 -2.14 -3.56
C GLU A 699 6.75 -3.03 -3.03
N HIS A 700 5.74 -3.38 -3.84
CA HIS A 700 4.62 -4.22 -3.42
C HIS A 700 4.86 -5.73 -3.26
N GLN A 701 6.00 -6.34 -3.60
CA GLN A 701 6.23 -7.80 -3.46
C GLN A 701 6.38 -8.33 -2.01
N SER A 702 6.15 -9.63 -1.81
CA SER A 702 6.21 -10.33 -0.52
C SER A 702 7.57 -11.02 -0.37
N GLY A 703 7.94 -11.35 0.86
CA GLY A 703 9.22 -12.04 1.12
C GLY A 703 10.43 -11.12 1.03
N ARG A 704 10.21 -9.81 1.08
CA ARG A 704 11.27 -8.81 1.14
C ARG A 704 11.72 -8.53 2.55
N ALA A 705 13.02 -8.37 2.70
CA ALA A 705 13.63 -7.88 3.92
C ALA A 705 14.78 -6.90 3.63
N TRP A 706 15.21 -6.19 4.66
CA TRP A 706 16.43 -5.40 4.64
C TRP A 706 17.06 -5.39 6.02
N ILE A 707 18.36 -5.09 6.07
CA ILE A 707 19.08 -4.83 7.30
C ILE A 707 18.88 -3.35 7.66
N GLY A 708 18.34 -3.08 8.83
CA GLY A 708 18.03 -1.72 9.30
C GLY A 708 18.43 -1.48 10.75
N ASP A 709 18.57 -0.20 11.11
CA ASP A 709 18.91 0.25 12.46
C ASP A 709 17.71 0.25 13.42
N GLY A 710 17.95 -0.23 14.63
CA GLY A 710 17.08 -0.13 15.81
C GLY A 710 15.83 -1.01 15.78
N PRO A 711 15.17 -1.18 16.94
CA PRO A 711 13.82 -1.75 17.00
C PRO A 711 12.79 -0.76 16.44
N ARG A 712 11.95 -1.23 15.50
CA ARG A 712 10.70 -0.59 15.01
C ARG A 712 10.73 0.94 14.94
N VAL A 713 11.72 1.53 14.29
CA VAL A 713 11.64 2.97 13.99
C VAL A 713 10.71 3.12 12.79
N HIS A 714 9.67 3.96 12.92
CA HIS A 714 8.75 4.36 11.83
C HIS A 714 9.48 4.90 10.58
N ARG A 715 10.79 5.10 10.68
CA ARG A 715 11.68 5.54 9.62
C ARG A 715 12.60 4.37 9.24
N ALA A 716 12.33 3.72 8.12
CA ALA A 716 13.24 2.75 7.53
C ALA A 716 14.55 3.48 7.15
N GLY A 717 15.53 3.44 8.05
CA GLY A 717 16.88 3.89 7.78
C GLY A 717 17.65 2.78 7.04
N TYR A 718 17.85 2.93 5.74
CA TYR A 718 18.79 2.10 4.97
C TYR A 718 20.27 2.42 5.23
N ALA A 719 20.56 3.20 6.27
CA ALA A 719 21.92 3.52 6.68
C ALA A 719 22.29 2.64 7.87
N ALA A 720 22.19 1.32 7.71
CA ALA A 720 22.58 0.41 8.78
C ALA A 720 24.11 0.38 8.89
N ASP A 721 24.65 0.89 9.99
CA ASP A 721 26.05 0.72 10.36
C ASP A 721 26.17 -0.44 11.36
N GLY A 722 27.20 -1.29 11.24
CA GLY A 722 27.42 -2.39 12.18
C GLY A 722 26.70 -3.69 11.81
N PHE A 723 26.72 -4.07 10.54
CA PHE A 723 26.53 -5.45 10.10
C PHE A 723 27.72 -5.86 9.21
N GLU A 724 27.94 -7.16 9.05
CA GLU A 724 29.05 -7.70 8.26
C GLU A 724 28.57 -8.89 7.42
N TRP A 725 28.93 -8.90 6.14
CA TRP A 725 28.72 -10.05 5.25
C TRP A 725 29.88 -11.04 5.40
N LEU A 726 29.57 -12.29 5.69
CA LEU A 726 30.52 -13.38 5.88
C LEU A 726 30.42 -14.36 4.71
N ARG A 727 31.15 -14.10 3.63
CA ARG A 727 31.02 -14.85 2.36
C ARG A 727 31.26 -16.35 2.47
N ASP A 728 32.21 -16.77 3.31
CA ASP A 728 32.57 -18.18 3.53
C ASP A 728 32.33 -18.61 4.98
N GLY A 729 31.47 -17.87 5.71
CA GLY A 729 31.31 -18.03 7.16
C GLY A 729 30.07 -18.80 7.60
N GLY A 730 29.16 -19.08 6.66
CA GLY A 730 27.84 -19.67 6.87
C GLY A 730 27.83 -21.17 7.15
N HIS A 731 26.63 -21.71 7.39
CA HIS A 731 26.41 -23.15 7.50
C HIS A 731 26.38 -23.79 6.11
N ARG A 732 25.78 -23.11 5.11
CA ARG A 732 25.70 -23.59 3.71
C ARG A 732 26.25 -22.62 2.67
N GLY A 733 26.77 -21.47 3.09
CA GLY A 733 27.60 -20.59 2.28
C GLY A 733 27.81 -19.22 2.92
N GLY A 734 27.16 -18.19 2.38
CA GLY A 734 27.22 -16.83 2.91
C GLY A 734 26.36 -16.65 4.16
N ALA A 735 26.88 -15.90 5.14
CA ALA A 735 26.12 -15.49 6.33
C ALA A 735 26.16 -13.97 6.52
N VAL A 736 25.30 -13.47 7.41
CA VAL A 736 25.33 -12.09 7.87
C VAL A 736 25.48 -12.02 9.38
N ARG A 737 26.38 -11.16 9.85
CA ARG A 737 26.54 -10.82 11.28
C ARG A 737 25.85 -9.50 11.58
N LEU A 738 24.88 -9.53 12.48
CA LEU A 738 24.17 -8.36 13.00
C LEU A 738 24.79 -7.88 14.33
N SER A 739 24.69 -6.60 14.61
CA SER A 739 25.03 -5.99 15.90
C SER A 739 23.78 -5.75 16.76
N ALA A 740 23.98 -5.23 17.98
CA ALA A 740 22.88 -4.76 18.86
C ALA A 740 21.90 -3.82 18.17
N LYS A 741 22.45 -3.03 17.25
CA LYS A 741 21.77 -1.92 16.61
C LYS A 741 21.12 -2.34 15.31
N THR A 742 21.46 -3.49 14.72
CA THR A 742 20.91 -3.91 13.43
C THR A 742 19.92 -5.05 13.57
N SER A 743 18.99 -5.15 12.62
CA SER A 743 17.98 -6.20 12.53
C SER A 743 17.66 -6.49 11.07
N ILE A 744 17.29 -7.73 10.76
CA ILE A 744 16.64 -8.06 9.49
C ILE A 744 15.18 -7.71 9.64
N GLN A 745 14.77 -6.61 9.02
CA GLN A 745 13.41 -6.12 9.01
C GLN A 745 12.70 -6.69 7.80
N PHE A 746 11.58 -7.36 8.04
CA PHE A 746 10.68 -7.75 6.97
C PHE A 746 9.81 -6.58 6.57
N ARG A 747 9.54 -6.50 5.27
CA ARG A 747 8.52 -5.60 4.77
C ARG A 747 7.18 -5.92 5.43
N SER A 748 6.41 -4.88 5.75
CA SER A 748 4.96 -5.01 5.91
C SER A 748 4.41 -5.87 4.77
N LYS A 749 3.55 -6.85 5.07
CA LYS A 749 3.02 -7.84 4.10
C LYS A 749 3.96 -8.99 3.67
N SER A 750 4.97 -9.30 4.49
CA SER A 750 5.86 -10.46 4.30
C SER A 750 5.74 -11.48 5.42
N ALA A 751 4.57 -11.62 6.06
CA ALA A 751 4.36 -12.63 7.09
C ALA A 751 2.97 -13.26 6.95
N PRO A 752 2.83 -14.58 7.13
CA PRO A 752 1.53 -15.24 7.16
C PRO A 752 0.63 -14.64 8.24
N LEU A 753 -0.68 -14.55 8.01
CA LEU A 753 -1.61 -14.02 9.03
C LEU A 753 -1.86 -15.04 10.14
N GLY A 754 -1.99 -16.32 9.79
CA GLY A 754 -2.36 -17.40 10.70
C GLY A 754 -1.24 -18.38 11.02
N PRO A 755 -1.44 -19.68 10.75
CA PRO A 755 -0.45 -20.71 11.05
C PRO A 755 0.84 -20.38 10.31
N ARG A 756 1.97 -20.67 10.96
CA ARG A 756 3.28 -20.39 10.39
C ARG A 756 4.36 -21.27 10.97
N THR A 757 5.38 -21.52 10.16
CA THR A 757 6.67 -22.03 10.58
C THR A 757 7.75 -21.03 10.19
N LEU A 758 8.64 -20.70 11.13
CA LEU A 758 9.85 -19.91 10.89
C LEU A 758 11.06 -20.78 11.24
N SER A 759 11.92 -21.03 10.25
CA SER A 759 13.19 -21.73 10.42
C SER A 759 14.33 -20.74 10.30
N VAL A 760 15.29 -20.78 11.22
CA VAL A 760 16.46 -19.90 11.21
C VAL A 760 17.72 -20.66 11.64
N TRP A 761 18.78 -20.49 10.86
CA TRP A 761 20.12 -20.94 11.21
C TRP A 761 20.92 -19.81 11.86
N VAL A 762 21.32 -20.00 13.11
CA VAL A 762 22.09 -19.01 13.88
C VAL A 762 23.34 -19.62 14.49
N LYS A 763 24.39 -18.82 14.62
CA LYS A 763 25.63 -19.27 15.24
C LYS A 763 25.66 -18.94 16.72
N MET A 764 26.14 -19.90 17.50
CA MET A 764 26.37 -19.78 18.93
C MET A 764 27.85 -19.96 19.26
N GLY A 765 28.33 -19.30 20.31
CA GLY A 765 29.72 -19.40 20.75
C GLY A 765 29.87 -19.19 22.25
N LYS A 766 31.06 -19.52 22.78
CA LYS A 766 31.43 -19.28 24.18
C LYS A 766 31.99 -17.88 24.43
N PRO A 767 32.12 -17.46 25.71
CA PRO A 767 32.78 -16.21 26.06
C PRO A 767 34.29 -16.30 25.83
N ALA A 768 34.82 -15.65 24.79
CA ALA A 768 36.23 -15.30 24.62
C ALA A 768 36.38 -14.00 23.80
N GLU A 769 37.48 -13.29 24.03
CA GLU A 769 37.68 -11.84 23.95
C GLU A 769 37.24 -11.14 22.64
N ALA A 770 36.57 -10.00 22.78
CA ALA A 770 36.23 -8.98 21.77
C ALA A 770 34.90 -9.06 20.97
N ALA A 771 34.14 -10.15 20.94
CA ALA A 771 32.81 -10.16 20.29
C ALA A 771 31.64 -10.07 21.29
N SER A 772 30.72 -9.12 21.07
CA SER A 772 29.45 -8.98 21.82
C SER A 772 28.55 -10.18 21.55
N GLY A 773 28.21 -10.95 22.58
CA GLY A 773 27.26 -12.07 22.49
C GLY A 773 25.89 -11.74 23.08
N TRP A 774 24.84 -12.40 22.61
CA TRP A 774 23.45 -12.06 22.90
C TRP A 774 22.70 -13.18 23.61
N LYS A 775 21.81 -12.81 24.53
CA LYS A 775 20.98 -13.74 25.29
C LYS A 775 19.69 -14.11 24.57
N SER A 776 19.20 -13.27 23.67
CA SER A 776 17.90 -13.48 23.03
C SER A 776 17.94 -13.32 21.51
N LEU A 777 17.23 -14.22 20.84
CA LEU A 777 16.88 -14.16 19.43
C LEU A 777 15.40 -13.81 19.31
N ARG A 778 15.12 -12.64 18.73
CA ARG A 778 13.78 -12.27 18.30
C ARG A 778 13.59 -12.72 16.86
N ALA A 779 12.51 -13.43 16.58
CA ALA A 779 12.08 -13.84 15.25
C ALA A 779 10.55 -13.70 15.16
N ASP A 780 10.06 -12.47 15.05
CA ASP A 780 8.64 -12.12 15.24
C ASP A 780 7.70 -13.06 14.45
N PRO A 781 6.63 -13.62 15.07
CA PRO A 781 6.07 -13.30 16.39
C PRO A 781 6.73 -14.04 17.58
N PHE A 782 7.85 -14.71 17.35
CA PHE A 782 8.51 -15.56 18.33
C PHE A 782 9.69 -14.86 19.01
N LEU A 783 9.94 -15.23 20.27
CA LEU A 783 11.10 -14.82 21.05
C LEU A 783 11.71 -16.05 21.71
N LEU A 784 13.02 -16.21 21.55
CA LEU A 784 13.82 -17.21 22.23
C LEU A 784 14.84 -16.51 23.14
N GLU A 785 14.81 -16.81 24.44
CA GLU A 785 15.81 -16.34 25.39
C GLU A 785 16.56 -17.52 26.03
N LEU A 786 17.89 -17.41 26.05
CA LEU A 786 18.78 -18.36 26.72
C LEU A 786 18.76 -18.11 28.23
N ARG A 787 18.71 -19.18 29.02
CA ARG A 787 18.75 -19.12 30.49
C ARG A 787 20.10 -19.62 31.00
N GLN A 788 20.44 -19.22 32.23
CA GLN A 788 21.72 -19.57 32.87
C GLN A 788 21.87 -21.07 33.17
N ASP A 789 20.77 -21.80 33.23
CA ASP A 789 20.68 -23.24 33.54
C ASP A 789 20.68 -24.12 32.27
N SER A 790 21.24 -23.63 31.16
CA SER A 790 21.14 -24.24 29.82
C SER A 790 19.71 -24.38 29.30
N GLY A 791 18.72 -23.86 30.02
CA GLY A 791 17.33 -23.81 29.60
C GLY A 791 17.08 -22.72 28.57
N ILE A 792 15.90 -22.80 27.96
CA ILE A 792 15.39 -21.81 27.04
C ILE A 792 14.02 -21.32 27.51
N ARG A 793 13.74 -20.05 27.25
CA ARG A 793 12.40 -19.47 27.32
C ARG A 793 11.93 -19.19 25.91
N PHE A 794 10.84 -19.83 25.52
CA PHE A 794 10.17 -19.62 24.25
C PHE A 794 8.88 -18.85 24.49
N ALA A 795 8.75 -17.69 23.85
CA ALA A 795 7.57 -16.86 23.90
C ALA A 795 7.02 -16.58 22.50
N PHE A 796 5.71 -16.35 22.45
CA PHE A 796 4.93 -16.08 21.26
C PHE A 796 3.99 -14.92 21.55
N GLU A 797 3.91 -13.95 20.64
CA GLU A 797 2.90 -12.90 20.68
C GLU A 797 2.35 -12.62 19.28
N LEU A 798 1.11 -13.03 19.04
CA LEU A 798 0.42 -12.79 17.77
C LEU A 798 -0.99 -12.28 18.03
N ALA A 799 -1.31 -11.13 17.44
CA ALA A 799 -2.65 -10.56 17.39
C ALA A 799 -3.31 -10.41 18.78
N GLY A 800 -2.48 -10.12 19.81
CA GLY A 800 -2.88 -9.99 21.21
C GLY A 800 -2.79 -11.29 22.02
N ASN A 801 -2.72 -12.46 21.37
CA ASN A 801 -2.51 -13.74 22.04
C ASN A 801 -1.05 -13.85 22.45
N LYS A 802 -0.82 -14.28 23.71
CA LYS A 802 0.50 -14.50 24.26
C LYS A 802 0.59 -15.91 24.80
N ALA A 803 1.69 -16.58 24.50
CA ALA A 803 2.01 -17.88 25.06
C ALA A 803 3.50 -17.92 25.38
N GLU A 804 3.82 -18.62 26.46
CA GLU A 804 5.19 -18.81 26.93
C GLU A 804 5.34 -20.23 27.48
N LEU A 805 6.52 -20.80 27.25
CA LEU A 805 6.95 -22.07 27.81
C LEU A 805 8.46 -22.09 28.05
N LEU A 806 8.87 -22.89 29.02
CA LEU A 806 10.26 -23.15 29.33
C LEU A 806 10.63 -24.52 28.77
N GLY A 807 11.79 -24.62 28.15
CA GLY A 807 12.31 -25.86 27.58
C GLY A 807 13.78 -26.08 27.95
N GLN A 808 14.27 -27.27 27.60
CA GLN A 808 15.68 -27.63 27.66
C GLN A 808 16.12 -28.04 26.26
N ALA A 809 17.07 -27.33 25.68
CA ALA A 809 17.63 -27.66 24.37
C ALA A 809 19.10 -28.09 24.54
N PRO A 810 19.57 -29.12 23.82
CA PRO A 810 20.97 -29.53 23.81
C PRO A 810 21.83 -28.56 22.97
N LEU A 811 21.83 -27.28 23.36
CA LEU A 811 22.51 -26.21 22.64
C LEU A 811 24.02 -26.48 22.56
N HIS A 812 24.63 -26.19 21.41
CA HIS A 812 26.06 -26.41 21.19
C HIS A 812 26.75 -25.21 20.52
N GLU A 813 28.08 -25.17 20.59
CA GLU A 813 28.88 -24.19 19.84
C GLU A 813 28.77 -24.44 18.33
N GLY A 814 28.83 -23.37 17.53
CA GLY A 814 28.68 -23.43 16.08
C GLY A 814 27.26 -23.13 15.61
N TRP A 815 26.90 -23.63 14.43
CA TRP A 815 25.61 -23.41 13.79
C TRP A 815 24.52 -24.28 14.42
N ASN A 816 23.44 -23.65 14.87
CA ASN A 816 22.26 -24.30 15.43
C ASN A 816 21.04 -23.90 14.57
N GLN A 817 20.14 -24.83 14.33
CA GLN A 817 18.85 -24.54 13.70
C GLN A 817 17.77 -24.40 14.77
N PHE A 818 17.00 -23.33 14.72
CA PHE A 818 15.75 -23.20 15.47
C PHE A 818 14.57 -23.14 14.51
N VAL A 819 13.54 -23.95 14.79
CA VAL A 819 12.28 -23.93 14.04
C VAL A 819 11.12 -23.67 14.99
N PHE A 820 10.43 -22.56 14.76
CA PHE A 820 9.27 -22.11 15.53
C PHE A 820 8.00 -22.43 14.76
N VAL A 821 7.01 -23.05 15.41
CA VAL A 821 5.77 -23.50 14.77
C VAL A 821 4.56 -22.97 15.54
N TYR A 822 3.56 -22.47 14.81
CA TYR A 822 2.22 -22.15 15.32
C TYR A 822 1.16 -22.72 14.37
N ASP A 823 0.22 -23.51 14.89
CA ASP A 823 -0.77 -24.26 14.09
C ASP A 823 -2.24 -23.85 14.34
N LEU A 824 -2.47 -22.72 15.01
CA LEU A 824 -3.79 -22.24 15.50
C LEU A 824 -4.32 -22.91 16.77
N ALA A 825 -3.64 -23.91 17.33
CA ALA A 825 -3.98 -24.52 18.61
C ALA A 825 -2.77 -24.64 19.56
N ALA A 826 -1.58 -24.75 18.99
CA ALA A 826 -0.34 -25.00 19.68
C ALA A 826 0.80 -24.12 19.16
N ILE A 827 1.78 -23.89 20.04
CA ILE A 827 3.12 -23.45 19.63
C ILE A 827 4.14 -24.52 19.97
N SER A 828 5.10 -24.73 19.07
CA SER A 828 6.19 -25.69 19.28
C SER A 828 7.52 -25.08 18.88
N LEU A 829 8.57 -25.47 19.61
CA LEU A 829 9.94 -25.12 19.28
C LEU A 829 10.75 -26.39 19.03
N TRP A 830 11.47 -26.38 17.91
CA TRP A 830 12.37 -27.43 17.51
C TRP A 830 13.80 -26.89 17.43
N HIS A 831 14.76 -27.75 17.74
CA HIS A 831 16.19 -27.48 17.66
C HIS A 831 16.86 -28.66 16.95
N ASP A 832 17.60 -28.37 15.88
CA ASP A 832 18.33 -29.35 15.07
C ASP A 832 17.46 -30.57 14.69
N GLY A 833 16.26 -30.30 14.15
CA GLY A 833 15.29 -31.34 13.76
C GLY A 833 14.49 -31.98 14.90
N LYS A 834 14.80 -31.68 16.17
CA LYS A 834 14.15 -32.33 17.33
C LYS A 834 13.20 -31.40 18.07
N LEU A 835 12.03 -31.91 18.45
CA LEU A 835 11.07 -31.17 19.26
C LEU A 835 11.65 -30.93 20.65
N ILE A 836 11.66 -29.67 21.09
CA ILE A 836 12.15 -29.27 22.41
C ILE A 836 10.99 -29.09 23.38
N CYS A 837 9.98 -28.35 22.98
CA CYS A 837 8.82 -28.08 23.81
C CYS A 837 7.61 -27.70 22.96
N THR A 838 6.42 -28.01 23.47
CA THR A 838 5.14 -27.64 22.87
C THR A 838 4.19 -27.13 23.95
N ARG A 839 3.24 -26.29 23.54
CA ARG A 839 2.13 -25.83 24.38
C ARG A 839 0.87 -25.83 23.52
N ASP A 840 -0.11 -26.65 23.90
CA ASP A 840 -1.24 -27.04 23.04
C ASP A 840 -2.59 -26.38 23.44
N ASP A 841 -2.55 -25.31 24.23
CA ASP A 841 -3.69 -24.52 24.69
C ASP A 841 -3.63 -23.06 24.19
N VAL A 842 -3.04 -22.83 23.02
CA VAL A 842 -2.91 -21.49 22.44
C VAL A 842 -4.17 -21.15 21.63
N PRO A 843 -4.86 -20.03 21.92
CA PRO A 843 -6.06 -19.69 21.18
C PRO A 843 -5.78 -19.42 19.69
N PRO A 844 -6.71 -19.79 18.79
CA PRO A 844 -6.58 -19.52 17.36
C PRO A 844 -6.57 -18.01 17.08
N ALA A 845 -5.66 -17.59 16.20
CA ALA A 845 -5.52 -16.20 15.83
C ALA A 845 -5.15 -16.02 14.35
N TYR A 846 -5.77 -15.00 13.75
CA TYR A 846 -5.32 -14.39 12.51
C TYR A 846 -4.89 -12.95 12.78
N GLN A 847 -3.65 -12.65 12.44
CA GLN A 847 -3.06 -11.31 12.48
C GLN A 847 -3.55 -10.48 11.28
N ARG A 848 -4.85 -10.14 11.27
CA ARG A 848 -5.53 -9.34 10.24
C ARG A 848 -5.15 -7.85 10.22
N THR A 849 -4.21 -7.45 11.06
CA THR A 849 -3.53 -6.14 11.02
C THR A 849 -2.02 -6.37 10.98
N HIS A 850 -1.26 -5.61 10.20
CA HIS A 850 0.11 -6.01 9.89
C HIS A 850 1.06 -5.59 11.01
N VAL A 851 2.13 -6.37 11.16
CA VAL A 851 3.27 -6.04 12.01
C VAL A 851 4.49 -6.06 11.10
N ALA A 852 5.35 -5.04 11.21
CA ALA A 852 6.68 -5.09 10.61
C ALA A 852 7.51 -6.04 11.49
N ASN A 853 7.58 -7.30 11.06
CA ASN A 853 8.33 -8.33 11.75
C ASN A 853 9.83 -8.06 11.58
N ASP A 854 10.62 -8.42 12.59
CA ASP A 854 12.07 -8.39 12.52
C ASP A 854 12.69 -9.68 13.07
N ILE A 855 13.89 -10.00 12.56
CA ILE A 855 14.84 -10.91 13.19
C ILE A 855 15.99 -10.08 13.75
N ALA A 856 16.22 -10.21 15.06
CA ALA A 856 17.22 -9.40 15.76
C ALA A 856 17.78 -10.13 16.98
N PHE A 857 18.99 -9.77 17.37
CA PHE A 857 19.59 -10.19 18.62
C PHE A 857 19.50 -9.08 19.66
N ARG A 858 19.17 -9.44 20.91
CA ARG A 858 19.00 -8.48 22.03
C ARG A 858 19.66 -9.00 23.32
N GLN A 859 19.72 -8.13 24.32
CA GLN A 859 20.24 -8.40 25.67
C GLN A 859 21.72 -8.85 25.66
N PRO A 860 22.67 -7.90 25.57
CA PRO A 860 24.10 -8.19 25.49
C PRO A 860 24.68 -8.59 26.86
N ASP A 861 24.24 -9.70 27.48
CA ASP A 861 24.76 -10.15 28.78
C ASP A 861 24.49 -11.65 29.02
N ALA A 862 24.69 -12.49 28.00
CA ALA A 862 24.56 -13.93 28.15
C ALA A 862 25.77 -14.53 28.90
N GLN A 863 25.52 -15.22 30.01
CA GLN A 863 26.49 -16.06 30.70
C GLN A 863 26.48 -17.47 30.08
N GLY A 864 27.62 -17.97 29.61
CA GLY A 864 27.72 -19.28 28.95
C GLY A 864 27.61 -19.21 27.43
N LEU A 865 26.95 -20.20 26.82
CA LEU A 865 26.71 -20.23 25.37
C LEU A 865 25.76 -19.09 24.97
N ARG A 866 26.06 -18.39 23.87
CA ARG A 866 25.34 -17.18 23.45
C ARG A 866 25.26 -17.06 21.94
N PHE A 867 24.28 -16.32 21.44
CA PHE A 867 24.22 -16.01 20.00
C PHE A 867 25.36 -15.04 19.64
N THR A 868 26.05 -15.27 18.52
CA THR A 868 27.16 -14.40 18.07
C THR A 868 26.70 -13.22 17.22
N GLY A 869 25.41 -13.20 16.85
CA GLY A 869 24.87 -12.25 15.89
C GLY A 869 24.85 -12.76 14.44
N GLU A 870 25.40 -13.95 14.16
CA GLU A 870 25.48 -14.53 12.81
C GLU A 870 24.22 -15.34 12.45
N ILE A 871 23.72 -15.13 11.22
CA ILE A 871 22.58 -15.82 10.62
C ILE A 871 22.97 -16.29 9.22
N ASP A 872 22.65 -17.53 8.86
CA ASP A 872 22.96 -18.14 7.55
C ASP A 872 21.74 -18.24 6.62
N GLU A 873 20.57 -18.57 7.17
CA GLU A 873 19.38 -18.84 6.38
C GLU A 873 18.13 -18.55 7.20
N VAL A 874 17.10 -18.03 6.53
CA VAL A 874 15.76 -17.84 7.09
C VAL A 874 14.71 -18.37 6.12
N GLU A 875 13.85 -19.26 6.57
CA GLU A 875 12.65 -19.70 5.84
C GLU A 875 11.38 -19.34 6.62
N VAL A 876 10.41 -18.76 5.92
CA VAL A 876 9.09 -18.43 6.49
C VAL A 876 8.01 -19.09 5.66
N ILE A 877 7.20 -19.91 6.34
CA ILE A 877 6.26 -20.84 5.73
C ILE A 877 4.88 -20.58 6.31
N GLY A 878 3.88 -20.38 5.46
CA GLY A 878 2.48 -20.06 5.82
C GLY A 878 1.62 -21.25 6.25
N ALA A 879 2.26 -22.29 6.80
CA ALA A 879 1.63 -23.48 7.36
C ALA A 879 2.47 -23.98 8.53
N ALA A 880 1.86 -24.78 9.41
CA ALA A 880 2.57 -25.47 10.48
C ALA A 880 3.19 -26.76 9.95
N LEU A 881 4.52 -26.85 10.02
CA LEU A 881 5.24 -28.05 9.60
C LEU A 881 5.20 -29.15 10.65
N GLY A 882 5.06 -30.39 10.18
CA GLY A 882 5.29 -31.58 10.98
C GLY A 882 6.76 -32.00 10.99
N GLU A 883 7.09 -32.93 11.87
CA GLU A 883 8.44 -33.47 12.11
C GLU A 883 9.20 -33.82 10.82
N ALA A 884 8.57 -34.53 9.88
CA ALA A 884 9.22 -34.97 8.66
C ALA A 884 9.72 -33.82 7.77
N ASP A 885 8.99 -32.70 7.74
CA ASP A 885 9.41 -31.52 6.97
C ASP A 885 10.45 -30.69 7.73
N ILE A 886 10.36 -30.65 9.06
CA ILE A 886 11.36 -30.00 9.92
C ILE A 886 12.72 -30.72 9.82
N ASN A 887 12.72 -32.06 9.80
CA ASN A 887 13.94 -32.85 9.60
C ASN A 887 14.59 -32.56 8.24
N LYS A 888 13.81 -32.36 7.17
CA LYS A 888 14.35 -31.98 5.86
C LYS A 888 14.96 -30.58 5.84
N LEU A 889 14.35 -29.64 6.56
CA LEU A 889 14.95 -28.31 6.75
C LEU A 889 16.29 -28.42 7.46
N PHE A 890 16.39 -29.28 8.48
CA PHE A 890 17.65 -29.55 9.18
C PHE A 890 18.71 -30.14 8.26
N GLU A 891 18.35 -31.10 7.40
CA GLU A 891 19.22 -31.68 6.38
C GLU A 891 19.65 -30.69 5.29
N GLY A 892 18.91 -29.59 5.15
CA GLY A 892 19.25 -28.50 4.25
C GLY A 892 18.61 -28.47 2.92
N ILE A 893 17.40 -29.00 2.90
CA ILE A 893 16.56 -28.99 1.74
C ILE A 893 15.53 -27.89 1.99
N PRO A 894 15.61 -26.75 1.28
CA PRO A 894 14.60 -25.71 1.38
C PRO A 894 13.21 -26.28 1.17
N TRP A 895 12.24 -25.89 1.99
CA TRP A 895 10.97 -26.60 2.10
C TRP A 895 10.20 -26.71 0.76
N ILE A 896 10.32 -25.69 -0.08
CA ILE A 896 9.64 -25.66 -1.37
C ILE A 896 10.30 -26.58 -2.42
N LYS A 897 11.61 -26.83 -2.33
CA LYS A 897 12.34 -27.59 -3.36
C LYS A 897 11.85 -29.03 -3.43
N LYS A 898 11.78 -29.56 -4.66
CA LYS A 898 11.48 -30.96 -4.90
C LYS A 898 12.65 -31.78 -4.36
N THR A 899 12.43 -32.52 -3.29
CA THR A 899 13.31 -33.66 -2.98
C THR A 899 13.24 -34.58 -4.20
N ALA A 900 14.35 -34.75 -4.92
CA ALA A 900 14.52 -35.98 -5.66
C ALA A 900 14.34 -37.09 -4.61
N LEU A 901 13.27 -37.86 -4.71
CA LEU A 901 13.18 -39.07 -3.91
C LEU A 901 14.41 -39.92 -4.27
N PRO A 902 15.10 -40.52 -3.29
CA PRO A 902 16.26 -41.36 -3.56
C PRO A 902 15.94 -42.51 -4.53
#